data_AF-A0A428PNZ1-F1
#
_entry.id   AF-A0A428PNZ1-F1
#
_cell.length_a   1.000
_cell.length_b   1.000
_cell.length_c   1.000
_cell.angle_alpha   90.00
_cell.angle_beta   90.00
_cell.angle_gamma   90.00
#
_symmetry.space_group_name_H-M   'P 1'
#
loop_
_entity.id
_entity.type
_entity.pdbx_description
1 polymer ?
#
loop_
_entity_poly.entity_id
_entity_poly.type
_entity_poly.pdbx_seq_one_letter_code
_entity_poly.pdbx_strand_id
1 'polypeptide(L)'
;MSRLRKVLPILSLASHTPSITLAPDLAWSPAGTHDLLAELESLYWEGVKAELENIVRTLKAWQQPECTDVSVSDEDDAHIHGFDTFLDQVSQEARAFAKRYGNLREKQLRGKIAGPLDRPPSDKTAFMEVVENQFAEYASSKIRSAVRKSIKNVPKLKGMEQRAWVLLQAAGFLDMEKLVEHRPPLDDVGFWKRPAIPQLALHGFSKDWRPSFQSLRCKRQDCNGIIRGSMFVSQDKSEPSVVCEECYRAHYYGKENYTKTYKHCVLAESITPEISRDMCHCTGVPHEDEKGQPLSLFPVSKKAFHLKHTIPPCNLVDLGDQVALAKYQGLQTALGGKDKIEKQRRELTKVELPNAKKSKSDELRKMIGRGRADSRSASSSTTSVVTEPQADEDIPLLFRRYTEKYPYGNVHMALRVGPLVIENGVSHTKGGALVSVREMPIFHERFHLQTLPQRDLAVEGGSERRLWQRKRHVNAPKRYKAMMKQVVGAPFTGVLPHDEELQVVNDIIAASQLPFDDPGLPTADQIEMLSSGLQPALEMLKVLLESRVKKYLGSIAERLLDKNIALAWSATHNNCQTFCDSLIDQSLFKPLLNGPATGLDSGVYPLYNMSFMCPDEGYRQRGVRTKYDVPFGLTEEYLLRFHFGRHDDADMIDTYQEYWYDWGAFGGTLYKYQDLFPWDCTEAYERYPTKCGGCNLAKHVWAFPFDSWSMASLHLSRDRHMYAPATTDKDMTAVGEGASTSSWMRNRLTVLSATSILNRAATAMARTKELQKATAWLHNSELRPDLDPSLIRVKLGGIHRAQPFSHHFEAGTYKHFFVAPWTIWPREEQIEQYETLRDQRAAMADVPVRAYNSRYPLSTTPEETPYRGFEGLWVLEDNTGEECMWKSDNGNAKCIKEEVSCKDVPMDDVKPNDRFSDSHITPTGVKPPIVTCGGGCGSSSPRAADCASAETIKAAAAEEASYNYHSSSGGGGTL
;
A
#
# COMPACT_ATOMS: atom_id res chain seq x y z
N MET A 1 -57.03 -3.08 -29.11
CA MET A 1 -56.77 -1.94 -28.21
C MET A 1 -56.27 -2.41 -26.84
N SER A 2 -55.00 -2.83 -26.71
CA SER A 2 -54.34 -3.11 -25.40
C SER A 2 -52.80 -3.28 -25.52
N ARG A 3 -52.12 -2.54 -26.40
CA ARG A 3 -50.64 -2.64 -26.56
C ARG A 3 -49.94 -1.32 -26.88
N LEU A 4 -50.48 -0.18 -26.43
CA LEU A 4 -49.90 1.16 -26.65
C LEU A 4 -49.84 2.04 -25.38
N ARG A 5 -49.72 1.44 -24.18
CA ARG A 5 -49.68 2.19 -22.90
C ARG A 5 -48.48 1.88 -21.98
N LYS A 6 -47.34 1.42 -22.52
CA LYS A 6 -46.11 1.20 -21.70
C LYS A 6 -44.83 1.79 -22.31
N VAL A 7 -44.92 2.88 -23.07
CA VAL A 7 -43.75 3.59 -23.65
C VAL A 7 -43.67 5.06 -23.23
N LEU A 8 -44.46 5.51 -22.25
CA LEU A 8 -44.34 6.83 -21.63
C LEU A 8 -44.56 6.63 -20.12
N PRO A 9 -43.50 6.75 -19.29
CA PRO A 9 -42.83 8.04 -19.06
C PRO A 9 -41.29 7.94 -19.15
N ILE A 10 -40.71 8.28 -20.30
CA ILE A 10 -39.27 8.59 -20.42
C ILE A 10 -39.06 10.03 -20.96
N LEU A 11 -40.15 10.77 -21.23
CA LEU A 11 -40.08 12.11 -21.85
C LEU A 11 -40.70 13.23 -21.01
N SER A 12 -40.79 13.09 -19.68
CA SER A 12 -41.20 14.21 -18.80
C SER A 12 -40.37 14.41 -17.53
N LEU A 13 -39.13 13.88 -17.45
CA LEU A 13 -38.13 14.41 -16.52
C LEU A 13 -37.29 15.44 -17.27
N ALA A 14 -37.70 16.69 -17.17
CA ALA A 14 -36.81 17.81 -17.49
C ALA A 14 -35.56 17.72 -16.59
N SER A 15 -34.39 17.90 -17.20
CA SER A 15 -33.18 18.45 -16.58
C SER A 15 -32.54 17.78 -15.36
N HIS A 16 -32.49 16.44 -15.26
CA HIS A 16 -31.55 15.81 -14.32
C HIS A 16 -30.36 15.22 -15.08
N THR A 17 -29.25 15.96 -15.09
CA THR A 17 -27.94 15.36 -15.36
C THR A 17 -27.70 14.28 -14.31
N PRO A 18 -27.31 13.06 -14.71
CA PRO A 18 -27.01 12.01 -13.75
C PRO A 18 -25.84 12.48 -12.87
N SER A 19 -25.89 12.16 -11.57
CA SER A 19 -24.86 12.53 -10.59
C SER A 19 -24.48 11.30 -9.77
N ILE A 20 -23.23 11.22 -9.35
CA ILE A 20 -22.70 10.12 -8.53
C ILE A 20 -22.61 10.52 -7.05
N THR A 21 -22.51 11.82 -6.77
CA THR A 21 -22.47 12.36 -5.42
C THR A 21 -23.75 13.17 -5.17
N LEU A 22 -24.54 12.74 -4.19
CA LEU A 22 -25.71 13.50 -3.72
C LEU A 22 -25.25 14.71 -2.89
N ALA A 23 -25.88 15.84 -3.14
CA ALA A 23 -25.71 17.09 -2.40
C ALA A 23 -27.09 17.75 -2.22
N PRO A 24 -27.27 18.58 -1.17
CA PRO A 24 -28.52 19.30 -0.97
C PRO A 24 -28.77 20.32 -2.10
N ASP A 25 -30.05 20.48 -2.46
CA ASP A 25 -30.51 21.49 -3.42
C ASP A 25 -30.56 22.88 -2.76
N LEU A 26 -29.37 23.46 -2.57
CA LEU A 26 -29.20 24.81 -2.03
C LEU A 26 -29.08 25.84 -3.15
N ALA A 27 -29.58 27.05 -2.90
CA ALA A 27 -29.49 28.15 -3.85
C ALA A 27 -28.03 28.57 -4.12
N TRP A 28 -27.72 28.82 -5.39
CA TRP A 28 -26.44 29.37 -5.84
C TRP A 28 -26.61 30.85 -6.19
N SER A 29 -25.64 31.68 -5.81
CA SER A 29 -25.50 33.05 -6.30
C SER A 29 -24.33 33.15 -7.28
N PRO A 30 -24.30 34.13 -8.18
CA PRO A 30 -23.09 34.46 -8.93
C PRO A 30 -21.91 34.70 -7.97
N ALA A 31 -20.70 34.30 -8.37
CA ALA A 31 -19.48 34.60 -7.61
C ALA A 31 -19.20 36.12 -7.57
N GLY A 32 -18.40 36.56 -6.58
CA GLY A 32 -18.12 37.97 -6.36
C GLY A 32 -17.39 38.62 -7.53
N THR A 33 -16.60 37.83 -8.26
CA THR A 33 -15.91 38.21 -9.49
C THR A 33 -16.16 37.19 -10.61
N HIS A 34 -15.86 37.58 -11.84
CA HIS A 34 -15.82 36.66 -12.99
C HIS A 34 -14.44 36.00 -13.16
N ASP A 35 -13.46 36.36 -12.33
CA ASP A 35 -12.11 35.81 -12.38
C ASP A 35 -12.02 34.56 -11.49
N LEU A 36 -12.00 33.39 -12.13
CA LEU A 36 -11.89 32.12 -11.43
C LEU A 36 -10.62 32.03 -10.57
N LEU A 37 -9.49 32.57 -11.03
CA LEU A 37 -8.24 32.47 -10.28
C LEU A 37 -8.34 33.24 -8.95
N ALA A 38 -8.86 34.47 -8.99
CA ALA A 38 -9.06 35.28 -7.80
C ALA A 38 -9.98 34.62 -6.76
N GLU A 39 -11.08 33.99 -7.22
CA GLU A 39 -12.00 33.27 -6.34
C GLU A 39 -11.38 31.99 -5.75
N LEU A 40 -10.60 31.26 -6.54
CA LEU A 40 -9.84 30.10 -6.08
C LEU A 40 -8.77 30.50 -5.04
N GLU A 41 -8.03 31.58 -5.26
CA GLU A 41 -7.05 32.11 -4.30
C GLU A 41 -7.72 32.52 -3.00
N SER A 42 -8.84 33.24 -3.08
CA SER A 42 -9.61 33.63 -1.89
C SER A 42 -10.06 32.39 -1.10
N LEU A 43 -10.61 31.38 -1.76
CA LEU A 43 -11.05 30.14 -1.10
C LEU A 43 -9.87 29.33 -0.55
N TYR A 44 -8.74 29.32 -1.25
CA TYR A 44 -7.51 28.66 -0.80
C TYR A 44 -7.03 29.25 0.52
N TRP A 45 -6.94 30.58 0.63
CA TRP A 45 -6.47 31.23 1.86
C TRP A 45 -7.45 31.12 3.03
N GLU A 46 -8.77 31.02 2.76
CA GLU A 46 -9.76 30.63 3.77
C GLU A 46 -9.47 29.22 4.32
N GLY A 47 -9.19 28.27 3.42
CA GLY A 47 -8.81 26.91 3.79
C GLY A 47 -7.49 26.86 4.56
N VAL A 48 -6.48 27.64 4.17
CA VAL A 48 -5.20 27.75 4.89
C VAL A 48 -5.42 28.27 6.31
N LYS A 49 -6.25 29.31 6.50
CA LYS A 49 -6.55 29.84 7.84
C LYS A 49 -7.18 28.77 8.74
N ALA A 50 -8.09 27.96 8.21
CA ALA A 50 -8.70 26.85 8.95
C ALA A 50 -7.68 25.77 9.31
N GLU A 51 -6.74 25.44 8.41
CA GLU A 51 -5.65 24.50 8.68
C GLU A 51 -4.71 25.01 9.79
N LEU A 52 -4.38 26.31 9.79
CA LEU A 52 -3.57 26.89 10.87
C LEU A 52 -4.31 26.85 12.22
N GLU A 53 -5.63 27.11 12.24
CA GLU A 53 -6.44 26.93 13.45
C GLU A 53 -6.38 25.48 13.96
N ASN A 54 -6.54 24.50 13.07
CA ASN A 54 -6.46 23.09 13.39
C ASN A 54 -5.10 22.70 14.00
N ILE A 55 -4.01 23.24 13.44
CA ILE A 55 -2.64 23.03 13.96
C ILE A 55 -2.49 23.65 15.35
N VAL A 56 -2.93 24.89 15.54
CA VAL A 56 -2.84 25.59 16.83
C VAL A 56 -3.60 24.85 17.93
N ARG A 57 -4.82 24.38 17.65
CA ARG A 57 -5.61 23.56 18.57
C ARG A 57 -4.94 22.22 18.88
N THR A 58 -4.33 21.59 17.87
CA THR A 58 -3.55 20.36 18.06
C THR A 58 -2.35 20.59 18.98
N LEU A 59 -1.59 21.66 18.75
CA LEU A 59 -0.44 21.99 19.59
C LEU A 59 -0.85 22.28 21.03
N LYS A 60 -1.96 23.01 21.23
CA LYS A 60 -2.55 23.25 22.55
C LYS A 60 -2.88 21.93 23.28
N ALA A 61 -3.48 20.97 22.58
CA ALA A 61 -3.78 19.64 23.13
C ALA A 61 -2.51 18.85 23.46
N TRP A 62 -1.46 18.98 22.65
CA TRP A 62 -0.18 18.30 22.88
C TRP A 62 0.72 18.96 23.94
N GLN A 63 0.38 20.17 24.35
CA GLN A 63 1.02 20.89 25.45
C GLN A 63 0.41 20.54 26.82
N GLN A 64 -0.70 19.78 26.86
CA GLN A 64 -1.30 19.32 28.11
C GLN A 64 -0.38 18.31 28.82
N PRO A 65 -0.40 18.25 30.17
CA PRO A 65 0.52 17.41 30.96
C PRO A 65 0.53 15.92 30.56
N GLU A 66 -0.59 15.39 30.08
CA GLU A 66 -0.70 13.99 29.64
C GLU A 66 0.07 13.71 28.33
N CYS A 67 0.43 14.75 27.61
CA CYS A 67 1.01 14.72 26.26
C CYS A 67 2.46 15.23 26.21
N THR A 68 2.98 15.84 27.28
CA THR A 68 4.31 16.47 27.28
C THR A 68 5.43 15.46 27.02
N ASP A 69 5.35 14.29 27.66
CA ASP A 69 6.42 13.28 27.65
C ASP A 69 6.28 12.24 26.53
N VAL A 70 5.32 12.42 25.61
CA VAL A 70 5.14 11.51 24.48
C VAL A 70 6.28 11.70 23.48
N SER A 71 7.00 10.61 23.22
CA SER A 71 8.08 10.52 22.24
C SER A 71 7.92 9.31 21.31
N VAL A 72 8.52 9.40 20.12
CA VAL A 72 8.63 8.32 19.15
C VAL A 72 10.11 8.08 18.86
N SER A 73 10.58 6.83 19.01
CA SER A 73 12.01 6.46 18.90
C SER A 73 12.69 6.94 17.63
N ASP A 74 11.97 6.92 16.51
CA ASP A 74 12.50 7.22 15.17
C ASP A 74 12.36 8.70 14.79
N GLU A 75 11.67 9.52 15.60
CA GLU A 75 11.47 10.95 15.33
C GLU A 75 12.81 11.68 15.23
N ASP A 76 13.76 11.26 16.07
CA ASP A 76 15.09 11.84 16.15
C ASP A 76 16.14 11.14 15.28
N ASP A 77 15.77 10.13 14.49
CA ASP A 77 16.73 9.41 13.67
C ASP A 77 17.30 10.31 12.56
N ALA A 78 18.61 10.53 12.62
CA ALA A 78 19.34 11.28 11.61
C ALA A 78 19.64 10.43 10.36
N HIS A 79 19.61 9.10 10.48
CA HIS A 79 19.99 8.14 9.46
C HIS A 79 18.76 7.62 8.70
N ILE A 80 18.42 8.31 7.62
CA ILE A 80 17.36 7.86 6.72
C ILE A 80 17.93 6.76 5.81
N HIS A 81 17.38 5.56 5.91
CA HIS A 81 17.74 4.39 5.11
C HIS A 81 16.57 3.93 4.22
N GLY A 82 16.85 2.99 3.31
CA GLY A 82 15.82 2.29 2.52
C GLY A 82 15.47 2.90 1.16
N PHE A 83 15.89 4.14 0.87
CA PHE A 83 15.58 4.80 -0.40
C PHE A 83 16.44 4.32 -1.59
N ASP A 84 17.45 3.49 -1.36
CA ASP A 84 18.42 3.10 -2.39
C ASP A 84 17.77 2.34 -3.57
N THR A 85 16.82 1.44 -3.29
CA THR A 85 16.07 0.73 -4.32
C THR A 85 15.22 1.69 -5.15
N PHE A 86 14.61 2.70 -4.53
CA PHE A 86 13.89 3.74 -5.26
C PHE A 86 14.81 4.55 -6.18
N LEU A 87 15.98 4.98 -5.69
CA LEU A 87 16.97 5.69 -6.50
C LEU A 87 17.42 4.88 -7.73
N ASP A 88 17.66 3.57 -7.56
CA ASP A 88 17.99 2.69 -8.68
C ASP A 88 16.85 2.62 -9.69
N GLN A 89 15.59 2.65 -9.25
CA GLN A 89 14.41 2.55 -10.13
C GLN A 89 14.23 3.79 -11.01
N VAL A 90 14.60 4.96 -10.51
CA VAL A 90 14.39 6.24 -11.22
C VAL A 90 15.63 6.72 -11.98
N SER A 91 16.81 6.16 -11.72
CA SER A 91 18.07 6.58 -12.35
C SER A 91 18.31 5.90 -13.71
N GLN A 92 18.69 6.69 -14.72
CA GLN A 92 18.88 6.25 -16.09
C GLN A 92 19.88 5.10 -16.22
N GLU A 93 21.06 5.23 -15.60
CA GLU A 93 22.15 4.26 -15.71
C GLU A 93 21.76 2.92 -15.09
N ALA A 94 21.12 2.94 -13.91
CA ALA A 94 20.61 1.75 -13.25
C ALA A 94 19.49 1.07 -14.06
N ARG A 95 18.63 1.85 -14.74
CA ARG A 95 17.61 1.30 -15.63
C ARG A 95 18.20 0.69 -16.90
N ALA A 96 19.22 1.32 -17.49
CA ALA A 96 19.94 0.76 -18.63
C ALA A 96 20.58 -0.59 -18.27
N PHE A 97 21.20 -0.67 -17.08
CA PHE A 97 21.71 -1.93 -16.52
C PHE A 97 20.61 -2.99 -16.38
N ALA A 98 19.49 -2.66 -15.73
CA ALA A 98 18.37 -3.58 -15.53
C ALA A 98 17.86 -4.18 -16.85
N LYS A 99 17.73 -3.35 -17.89
CA LYS A 99 17.32 -3.78 -19.23
C LYS A 99 18.33 -4.73 -19.88
N ARG A 100 19.63 -4.43 -19.81
CA ARG A 100 20.68 -5.32 -20.32
C ARG A 100 20.67 -6.66 -19.60
N TYR A 101 20.58 -6.63 -18.28
CA TYR A 101 20.51 -7.82 -17.43
C TYR A 101 19.31 -8.72 -17.79
N GLY A 102 18.12 -8.14 -17.93
CA GLY A 102 16.91 -8.87 -18.35
C GLY A 102 17.05 -9.52 -19.72
N ASN A 103 17.63 -8.82 -20.70
CA ASN A 103 17.87 -9.36 -22.04
C ASN A 103 18.88 -10.52 -22.03
N LEU A 104 19.96 -10.40 -21.25
CA LEU A 104 20.96 -11.46 -21.11
C LEU A 104 20.34 -12.71 -20.48
N ARG A 105 19.54 -12.51 -19.43
CA ARG A 105 18.81 -13.58 -18.76
C ARG A 105 17.84 -14.29 -19.70
N GLU A 106 17.08 -13.55 -20.50
CA GLU A 106 16.16 -14.12 -21.50
C GLU A 106 16.90 -14.95 -22.56
N LYS A 107 18.05 -14.46 -23.06
CA LYS A 107 18.90 -15.20 -24.00
C LYS A 107 19.44 -16.50 -23.40
N GLN A 108 19.95 -16.46 -22.16
CA GLN A 108 20.43 -17.65 -21.45
C GLN A 108 19.34 -18.71 -21.27
N LEU A 109 18.08 -18.28 -21.08
CA LEU A 109 16.95 -19.19 -20.95
C LEU A 109 16.52 -19.79 -22.29
N ARG A 110 16.50 -18.98 -23.37
CA ARG A 110 16.21 -19.48 -24.73
C ARG A 110 17.30 -20.43 -25.23
N GLY A 111 18.58 -20.15 -24.95
CA GLY A 111 19.71 -21.02 -25.29
C GLY A 111 19.77 -22.33 -24.49
N LYS A 112 18.99 -22.48 -23.40
CA LYS A 112 18.77 -23.77 -22.73
C LYS A 112 17.65 -24.61 -23.38
N ILE A 113 16.79 -23.98 -24.20
CA ILE A 113 15.64 -24.61 -24.87
C ILE A 113 15.93 -24.91 -26.35
N ALA A 114 16.69 -24.04 -27.02
CA ALA A 114 17.25 -24.30 -28.34
C ALA A 114 18.65 -24.91 -28.18
N GLY A 115 18.93 -26.03 -28.84
CA GLY A 115 20.27 -26.66 -28.83
C GLY A 115 21.40 -25.70 -29.27
N PRO A 116 22.67 -26.13 -29.19
CA PRO A 116 23.85 -25.26 -29.25
C PRO A 116 24.05 -24.65 -30.64
N LEU A 117 23.35 -23.55 -30.93
CA LEU A 117 23.47 -22.80 -32.19
C LEU A 117 23.77 -21.31 -31.98
N ASP A 118 23.83 -20.82 -30.73
CA ASP A 118 24.27 -19.46 -30.44
C ASP A 118 25.79 -19.42 -30.23
N ARG A 119 26.50 -18.74 -31.15
CA ARG A 119 27.92 -18.43 -30.98
C ARG A 119 28.12 -17.64 -29.67
N PRO A 120 29.17 -17.94 -28.87
CA PRO A 120 29.50 -17.12 -27.72
C PRO A 120 29.74 -15.66 -28.18
N PRO A 121 29.33 -14.66 -27.38
CA PRO A 121 29.61 -13.27 -27.69
C PRO A 121 31.13 -13.08 -27.88
N SER A 122 31.53 -12.25 -28.84
CA SER A 122 32.96 -11.94 -29.03
C SER A 122 33.54 -11.36 -27.72
N ASP A 123 34.79 -11.68 -27.38
CA ASP A 123 35.45 -11.22 -26.15
C ASP A 123 35.35 -9.70 -25.95
N LYS A 124 35.33 -8.93 -27.06
CA LYS A 124 35.14 -7.48 -27.06
C LYS A 124 33.74 -7.05 -26.57
N THR A 125 32.69 -7.78 -26.94
CA THR A 125 31.31 -7.50 -26.52
C THR A 125 31.14 -7.77 -25.03
N ALA A 126 31.64 -8.90 -24.53
CA ALA A 126 31.59 -9.25 -23.12
C ALA A 126 32.39 -8.25 -22.25
N PHE A 127 33.57 -7.81 -22.71
CA PHE A 127 34.35 -6.78 -22.03
C PHE A 127 33.59 -5.45 -21.94
N MET A 128 32.97 -4.99 -23.03
CA MET A 128 32.19 -3.75 -23.03
C MET A 128 30.99 -3.83 -22.06
N GLU A 129 30.30 -4.97 -21.98
CA GLU A 129 29.20 -5.18 -21.02
C GLU A 129 29.69 -5.06 -19.56
N VAL A 130 30.85 -5.64 -19.22
CA VAL A 130 31.43 -5.52 -17.88
C VAL A 130 31.74 -4.06 -17.55
N VAL A 131 32.35 -3.32 -18.49
CA VAL A 131 32.66 -1.89 -18.32
C VAL A 131 31.39 -1.06 -18.12
N GLU A 132 30.34 -1.29 -18.92
CA GLU A 132 29.06 -0.58 -18.78
C GLU A 132 28.36 -0.88 -17.45
N ASN A 133 28.50 -2.10 -16.93
CA ASN A 133 27.93 -2.48 -15.63
C ASN A 133 28.69 -1.84 -14.47
N GLN A 134 30.02 -1.82 -14.52
CA GLN A 134 30.84 -1.10 -13.54
C GLN A 134 30.54 0.40 -13.53
N PHE A 135 30.32 1.00 -14.71
CA PHE A 135 29.94 2.39 -14.82
C PHE A 135 28.57 2.67 -14.18
N ALA A 136 27.58 1.81 -14.42
CA ALA A 136 26.26 1.95 -13.81
C ALA A 136 26.31 1.84 -12.28
N GLU A 137 27.07 0.89 -11.74
CA GLU A 137 27.27 0.73 -10.30
C GLU A 137 27.96 1.95 -9.67
N TYR A 138 29.01 2.46 -10.34
CA TYR A 138 29.71 3.68 -9.91
C TYR A 138 28.77 4.89 -9.90
N ALA A 139 27.96 5.07 -10.95
CA ALA A 139 26.97 6.15 -11.04
C ALA A 139 25.92 6.06 -9.94
N SER A 140 25.33 4.88 -9.71
CA SER A 140 24.39 4.63 -8.61
C SER A 140 25.01 4.92 -7.25
N SER A 141 26.22 4.42 -6.98
CA SER A 141 26.93 4.67 -5.72
C SER A 141 27.19 6.17 -5.48
N LYS A 142 27.62 6.89 -6.52
CA LYS A 142 27.83 8.34 -6.46
C LYS A 142 26.54 9.09 -6.15
N ILE A 143 25.42 8.74 -6.78
CA ILE A 143 24.11 9.34 -6.53
C ILE A 143 23.66 9.07 -5.09
N ARG A 144 23.71 7.81 -4.62
CA ARG A 144 23.33 7.44 -3.25
C ARG A 144 24.16 8.22 -2.21
N SER A 145 25.47 8.32 -2.41
CA SER A 145 26.37 9.08 -1.54
C SER A 145 26.05 10.58 -1.52
N ALA A 146 25.76 11.18 -2.70
CA ALA A 146 25.38 12.58 -2.81
C ALA A 146 24.06 12.88 -2.09
N VAL A 147 23.04 12.02 -2.25
CA VAL A 147 21.76 12.15 -1.54
C VAL A 147 21.96 12.03 -0.03
N ARG A 148 22.71 11.03 0.45
CA ARG A 148 23.03 10.87 1.89
C ARG A 148 23.75 12.09 2.47
N LYS A 149 24.69 12.67 1.71
CA LYS A 149 25.35 13.93 2.11
C LYS A 149 24.34 15.08 2.19
N SER A 150 23.42 15.18 1.23
CA SER A 150 22.39 16.22 1.23
C SER A 150 21.38 16.07 2.37
N ILE A 151 21.07 14.85 2.82
CA ILE A 151 20.17 14.60 3.97
C ILE A 151 20.71 15.25 5.25
N LYS A 152 22.04 15.22 5.46
CA LYS A 152 22.69 15.85 6.62
C LYS A 152 22.51 17.37 6.67
N ASN A 153 22.19 18.01 5.53
CA ASN A 153 21.99 19.45 5.42
C ASN A 153 20.49 19.85 5.48
N VAL A 154 19.58 18.90 5.66
CA VAL A 154 18.15 19.20 5.84
C VAL A 154 17.94 19.61 7.29
N PRO A 155 17.25 20.74 7.57
CA PRO A 155 17.00 21.20 8.92
C PRO A 155 16.37 20.13 9.81
N LYS A 156 16.77 20.12 11.08
CA LYS A 156 16.18 19.28 12.11
C LYS A 156 15.88 20.17 13.32
N LEU A 157 14.61 20.29 13.65
CA LEU A 157 14.15 21.05 14.82
C LEU A 157 14.01 20.08 16.00
N LYS A 158 13.69 20.62 17.18
CA LYS A 158 13.50 19.84 18.40
C LYS A 158 12.26 20.29 19.16
N GLY A 159 11.76 19.40 20.03
CA GLY A 159 10.65 19.72 20.94
C GLY A 159 9.42 20.27 20.21
N MET A 160 8.86 21.38 20.71
CA MET A 160 7.65 21.98 20.15
C MET A 160 7.84 22.55 18.74
N GLU A 161 9.04 23.03 18.39
CA GLU A 161 9.34 23.49 17.03
C GLU A 161 9.23 22.35 16.02
N GLN A 162 9.77 21.18 16.37
CA GLN A 162 9.63 19.97 15.55
C GLN A 162 8.17 19.56 15.40
N ARG A 163 7.39 19.57 16.49
CA ARG A 163 5.96 19.23 16.47
C ARG A 163 5.16 20.18 15.56
N ALA A 164 5.37 21.50 15.69
CA ALA A 164 4.73 22.49 14.83
C ALA A 164 5.14 22.33 13.36
N TRP A 165 6.44 22.09 13.11
CA TRP A 165 6.98 21.89 11.77
C TRP A 165 6.38 20.68 11.06
N VAL A 166 6.29 19.51 11.72
CA VAL A 166 5.70 18.30 11.09
C VAL A 166 4.20 18.45 10.85
N LEU A 167 3.49 19.21 11.68
CA LEU A 167 2.07 19.55 11.46
C LEU A 167 1.90 20.46 10.24
N LEU A 168 2.70 21.52 10.13
CA LEU A 168 2.70 22.43 8.98
C LEU A 168 3.09 21.71 7.68
N GLN A 169 4.04 20.78 7.76
CA GLN A 169 4.41 19.93 6.64
C GLN A 169 3.26 18.99 6.23
N ALA A 170 2.61 18.34 7.20
CA ALA A 170 1.49 17.43 6.95
C ALA A 170 0.19 18.14 6.50
N ALA A 171 0.07 19.45 6.75
CA ALA A 171 -0.99 20.26 6.17
C ALA A 171 -0.94 20.24 4.63
N GLY A 172 0.25 20.04 4.03
CA GLY A 172 0.37 19.77 2.61
C GLY A 172 -0.17 20.90 1.74
N PHE A 173 0.14 22.15 2.09
CA PHE A 173 -0.39 23.35 1.44
C PHE A 173 -0.25 23.36 -0.10
N LEU A 174 0.80 22.70 -0.62
CA LEU A 174 1.06 22.56 -2.06
C LEU A 174 1.10 21.10 -2.54
N ASP A 175 0.50 20.19 -1.77
CA ASP A 175 0.35 18.79 -2.19
C ASP A 175 -0.79 18.64 -3.20
N MET A 176 -0.66 17.66 -4.09
CA MET A 176 -1.76 17.21 -4.96
C MET A 176 -2.06 15.74 -4.71
N GLU A 177 -3.35 15.38 -4.59
CA GLU A 177 -3.79 14.01 -4.34
C GLU A 177 -5.05 13.67 -5.11
N LYS A 178 -5.17 12.44 -5.59
CA LYS A 178 -6.43 11.89 -6.07
C LYS A 178 -7.11 11.17 -4.92
N LEU A 179 -8.30 11.61 -4.55
CA LEU A 179 -9.09 11.00 -3.49
C LEU A 179 -10.03 9.98 -4.12
N VAL A 180 -10.06 8.76 -3.60
CA VAL A 180 -11.03 7.73 -3.98
C VAL A 180 -12.04 7.62 -2.87
N GLU A 181 -13.24 8.11 -3.11
CA GLU A 181 -14.33 8.13 -2.14
C GLU A 181 -15.31 6.97 -2.38
N HIS A 182 -15.76 6.36 -1.30
CA HIS A 182 -16.81 5.35 -1.34
C HIS A 182 -18.16 5.97 -1.74
N ARG A 183 -18.85 5.32 -2.67
CA ARG A 183 -20.26 5.59 -2.97
C ARG A 183 -21.06 4.30 -2.90
N PRO A 184 -22.30 4.35 -2.38
CA PRO A 184 -23.20 3.22 -2.52
C PRO A 184 -23.40 2.95 -4.02
N PRO A 185 -23.48 1.67 -4.44
CA PRO A 185 -23.80 1.35 -5.82
C PRO A 185 -25.12 1.99 -6.24
N LEU A 186 -25.21 2.47 -7.48
CA LEU A 186 -26.46 2.98 -8.02
C LEU A 186 -27.40 1.80 -8.28
N ASP A 187 -28.42 1.64 -7.42
CA ASP A 187 -29.36 0.51 -7.42
C ASP A 187 -30.05 0.29 -8.79
N ASP A 188 -30.34 1.38 -9.50
CA ASP A 188 -31.06 1.39 -10.77
C ASP A 188 -30.28 0.78 -11.95
N VAL A 189 -28.97 0.56 -11.79
CA VAL A 189 -28.08 0.15 -12.89
C VAL A 189 -27.83 -1.37 -12.89
N GLY A 190 -28.30 -2.15 -11.92
CA GLY A 190 -28.38 -3.62 -11.97
C GLY A 190 -27.07 -4.42 -12.13
N PHE A 191 -25.92 -3.77 -12.33
CA PHE A 191 -24.63 -4.40 -12.63
C PHE A 191 -23.78 -4.76 -11.39
N TRP A 192 -24.19 -4.36 -10.17
CA TRP A 192 -23.30 -4.28 -9.00
C TRP A 192 -23.34 -5.47 -8.02
N LYS A 193 -23.35 -6.74 -8.50
CA LYS A 193 -23.20 -7.90 -7.60
C LYS A 193 -21.77 -8.40 -7.57
N ARG A 194 -21.03 -8.00 -6.53
CA ARG A 194 -19.59 -8.25 -6.38
C ARG A 194 -19.24 -9.44 -5.49
N PRO A 195 -18.38 -10.37 -5.95
CA PRO A 195 -17.90 -11.48 -5.13
C PRO A 195 -16.84 -11.02 -4.12
N ALA A 196 -17.22 -10.92 -2.84
CA ALA A 196 -16.29 -10.67 -1.74
C ALA A 196 -16.25 -11.83 -0.74
N ILE A 197 -15.05 -12.10 -0.19
CA ILE A 197 -14.85 -13.12 0.85
C ILE A 197 -15.49 -12.60 2.14
N PRO A 198 -16.47 -13.31 2.73
CA PRO A 198 -17.13 -12.86 3.95
C PRO A 198 -16.27 -13.09 5.20
N GLN A 199 -16.52 -12.31 6.24
CA GLN A 199 -16.18 -12.71 7.61
C GLN A 199 -17.01 -13.95 7.97
N LEU A 200 -16.40 -14.90 8.67
CA LEU A 200 -17.09 -16.10 9.13
C LEU A 200 -17.47 -16.00 10.60
N ALA A 201 -18.48 -16.77 10.99
CA ALA A 201 -18.88 -17.05 12.35
C ALA A 201 -19.16 -18.54 12.51
N LEU A 202 -18.91 -19.07 13.71
CA LEU A 202 -19.32 -20.43 14.07
C LEU A 202 -20.85 -20.51 14.13
N HIS A 203 -21.43 -21.44 13.38
CA HIS A 203 -22.87 -21.69 13.37
C HIS A 203 -23.27 -22.84 14.32
N GLY A 204 -22.40 -23.84 14.46
CA GLY A 204 -22.62 -25.00 15.32
C GLY A 204 -21.70 -26.16 14.95
N PHE A 205 -21.94 -27.32 15.56
CA PHE A 205 -21.17 -28.55 15.33
C PHE A 205 -22.06 -29.68 14.81
N SER A 206 -21.50 -30.54 13.97
CA SER A 206 -22.13 -31.81 13.60
C SER A 206 -22.11 -32.81 14.75
N LYS A 207 -22.81 -33.95 14.60
CA LYS A 207 -22.76 -35.06 15.56
C LYS A 207 -21.35 -35.59 15.79
N ASP A 208 -20.53 -35.58 14.75
CA ASP A 208 -19.11 -35.99 14.81
C ASP A 208 -18.17 -34.83 15.21
N TRP A 209 -18.66 -33.79 15.89
CA TRP A 209 -17.87 -32.62 16.32
C TRP A 209 -17.14 -31.85 15.21
N ARG A 210 -17.67 -31.83 13.98
CA ARG A 210 -17.16 -30.97 12.92
C ARG A 210 -17.81 -29.59 12.98
N PRO A 211 -17.04 -28.49 13.06
CA PRO A 211 -17.62 -27.16 13.07
C PRO A 211 -18.21 -26.81 11.70
N SER A 212 -19.35 -26.13 11.73
CA SER A 212 -19.98 -25.51 10.57
C SER A 212 -19.79 -24.00 10.67
N PHE A 213 -19.05 -23.43 9.74
CA PHE A 213 -18.88 -21.97 9.63
C PHE A 213 -19.83 -21.39 8.60
N GLN A 214 -20.37 -20.21 8.87
CA GLN A 214 -21.24 -19.46 7.96
C GLN A 214 -20.82 -18.00 7.87
N SER A 215 -21.29 -17.30 6.84
CA SER A 215 -21.03 -15.87 6.70
C SER A 215 -21.67 -15.09 7.87
N LEU A 216 -20.86 -14.27 8.53
CA LEU A 216 -21.30 -13.37 9.59
C LEU A 216 -22.22 -12.30 9.01
N ARG A 217 -23.34 -12.05 9.69
CA ARG A 217 -24.33 -11.05 9.31
C ARG A 217 -24.39 -9.92 10.32
N CYS A 218 -24.58 -8.70 9.82
CA CYS A 218 -24.86 -7.53 10.63
C CYS A 218 -26.10 -7.78 11.51
N LYS A 219 -25.98 -7.54 12.82
CA LYS A 219 -27.05 -7.80 13.80
C LYS A 219 -28.06 -6.66 13.94
N ARG A 220 -27.86 -5.56 13.21
CA ARG A 220 -28.84 -4.48 13.13
C ARG A 220 -30.08 -4.95 12.35
N GLN A 221 -31.26 -4.71 12.91
CA GLN A 221 -32.53 -5.30 12.45
C GLN A 221 -32.87 -5.03 10.99
N ASP A 222 -32.53 -3.85 10.47
CA ASP A 222 -32.84 -3.39 9.12
C ASP A 222 -31.76 -3.73 8.07
N CYS A 223 -30.57 -4.16 8.50
CA CYS A 223 -29.47 -4.45 7.59
C CYS A 223 -29.41 -5.94 7.21
N ASN A 224 -29.16 -6.82 8.18
CA ASN A 224 -28.92 -8.27 7.98
C ASN A 224 -27.91 -8.64 6.85
N GLY A 225 -27.10 -7.67 6.42
CA GLY A 225 -26.12 -7.80 5.36
C GLY A 225 -24.95 -8.69 5.76
N ILE A 226 -24.35 -9.38 4.80
CA ILE A 226 -23.14 -10.17 5.02
C ILE A 226 -21.96 -9.22 5.22
N ILE A 227 -21.23 -9.39 6.32
CA ILE A 227 -20.03 -8.59 6.60
C ILE A 227 -18.86 -9.14 5.79
N ARG A 228 -18.18 -8.25 5.04
CA ARG A 228 -17.11 -8.62 4.09
C ARG A 228 -15.75 -8.00 4.38
N GLY A 229 -15.71 -7.00 5.26
CA GLY A 229 -14.49 -6.33 5.73
C GLY A 229 -14.53 -6.16 7.25
N SER A 230 -13.89 -5.09 7.74
CA SER A 230 -13.92 -4.72 9.15
C SER A 230 -15.35 -4.55 9.69
N MET A 231 -15.49 -4.79 10.99
CA MET A 231 -16.75 -4.73 11.71
C MET A 231 -16.60 -3.98 13.03
N PHE A 232 -17.71 -3.69 13.68
CA PHE A 232 -17.74 -3.05 14.98
C PHE A 232 -18.49 -3.95 15.96
N VAL A 233 -17.86 -4.20 17.11
CA VAL A 233 -18.36 -5.10 18.15
C VAL A 233 -18.74 -4.27 19.37
N SER A 234 -19.96 -4.47 19.88
CA SER A 234 -20.46 -3.86 21.10
C SER A 234 -20.37 -4.85 22.26
N GLN A 235 -19.89 -4.37 23.41
CA GLN A 235 -19.99 -5.10 24.69
C GLN A 235 -21.32 -4.83 25.42
N ASP A 236 -22.05 -3.79 25.01
CA ASP A 236 -23.35 -3.46 25.58
C ASP A 236 -24.43 -4.40 25.04
N LYS A 237 -25.07 -5.15 25.96
CA LYS A 237 -26.14 -6.10 25.66
C LYS A 237 -27.41 -5.44 25.11
N SER A 238 -27.58 -4.13 25.29
CA SER A 238 -28.72 -3.38 24.77
C SER A 238 -28.57 -2.99 23.29
N GLU A 239 -27.35 -3.04 22.77
CA GLU A 239 -27.01 -2.68 21.39
C GLU A 239 -26.73 -3.94 20.55
N PRO A 240 -26.86 -3.88 19.20
CA PRO A 240 -26.46 -4.98 18.34
C PRO A 240 -25.00 -5.40 18.58
N SER A 241 -24.78 -6.68 18.90
CA SER A 241 -23.44 -7.17 19.29
C SER A 241 -22.39 -6.99 18.21
N VAL A 242 -22.75 -7.12 16.92
CA VAL A 242 -21.86 -6.87 15.79
C VAL A 242 -22.59 -6.15 14.67
N VAL A 243 -22.01 -5.07 14.17
CA VAL A 243 -22.52 -4.29 13.03
C VAL A 243 -21.46 -4.12 11.94
N CYS A 244 -21.90 -3.99 10.67
CA CYS A 244 -21.01 -3.65 9.57
C CYS A 244 -20.56 -2.18 9.65
N GLU A 245 -19.46 -1.83 8.97
CA GLU A 245 -18.96 -0.45 8.96
C GLU A 245 -19.98 0.57 8.45
N GLU A 246 -20.81 0.21 7.47
CA GLU A 246 -21.87 1.10 6.96
C GLU A 246 -22.91 1.44 8.04
N CYS A 247 -23.40 0.43 8.77
CA CYS A 247 -24.31 0.64 9.89
C CYS A 247 -23.66 1.42 11.03
N TYR A 248 -22.39 1.15 11.32
CA TYR A 248 -21.64 1.92 12.30
C TYR A 248 -21.58 3.40 11.92
N ARG A 249 -21.14 3.72 10.71
CA ARG A 249 -21.02 5.11 10.24
C ARG A 249 -22.35 5.85 10.22
N ALA A 250 -23.44 5.17 9.86
CA ALA A 250 -24.74 5.81 9.75
C ALA A 250 -25.46 6.01 11.11
N HIS A 251 -25.21 5.16 12.12
CA HIS A 251 -26.03 5.14 13.35
C HIS A 251 -25.26 5.12 14.66
N TYR A 252 -23.98 4.76 14.63
CA TYR A 252 -23.17 4.52 15.84
C TYR A 252 -21.81 5.23 15.80
N TYR A 253 -21.60 6.14 14.84
CA TYR A 253 -20.31 6.79 14.62
C TYR A 253 -19.83 7.52 15.88
N GLY A 254 -18.61 7.23 16.31
CA GLY A 254 -18.03 7.82 17.52
C GLY A 254 -18.54 7.25 18.85
N LYS A 255 -19.49 6.31 18.87
CA LYS A 255 -19.91 5.66 20.12
C LYS A 255 -18.77 4.78 20.67
N GLU A 256 -18.37 5.03 21.92
CA GLU A 256 -17.23 4.37 22.56
C GLU A 256 -17.47 2.90 22.93
N ASN A 257 -18.73 2.50 23.12
CA ASN A 257 -19.08 1.10 23.43
C ASN A 257 -18.88 0.14 22.25
N TYR A 258 -18.67 0.67 21.05
CA TYR A 258 -18.30 -0.10 19.86
C TYR A 258 -16.81 -0.01 19.61
N THR A 259 -16.14 -1.16 19.51
CA THR A 259 -14.74 -1.26 19.11
C THR A 259 -14.63 -1.86 17.71
N LYS A 260 -13.83 -1.24 16.85
CA LYS A 260 -13.56 -1.78 15.51
C LYS A 260 -12.72 -3.06 15.63
N THR A 261 -13.08 -4.06 14.85
CA THR A 261 -12.35 -5.32 14.70
C THR A 261 -12.07 -5.53 13.23
N TYR A 262 -10.81 -5.77 12.88
CA TYR A 262 -10.46 -6.16 11.52
C TYR A 262 -11.08 -7.52 11.18
N LYS A 263 -11.37 -7.73 9.90
CA LYS A 263 -11.71 -9.06 9.40
C LYS A 263 -10.57 -10.02 9.74
N HIS A 264 -10.90 -11.17 10.29
CA HIS A 264 -9.92 -12.08 10.88
C HIS A 264 -10.34 -13.55 10.75
N CYS A 265 -9.39 -14.46 10.95
CA CYS A 265 -9.64 -15.89 10.96
C CYS A 265 -10.43 -16.31 12.21
N VAL A 266 -11.61 -16.87 12.01
CA VAL A 266 -12.59 -17.17 13.07
C VAL A 266 -12.16 -18.25 14.08
N LEU A 267 -11.10 -19.01 13.79
CA LEU A 267 -10.74 -20.21 14.56
C LEU A 267 -10.39 -19.90 16.02
N ALA A 268 -9.58 -18.86 16.28
CA ALA A 268 -9.14 -18.51 17.62
C ALA A 268 -10.31 -18.16 18.56
N GLU A 269 -11.38 -17.58 17.99
CA GLU A 269 -12.59 -17.23 18.73
C GLU A 269 -13.57 -18.41 18.86
N SER A 270 -13.50 -19.37 17.94
CA SER A 270 -14.49 -20.45 17.82
C SER A 270 -14.10 -21.73 18.57
N ILE A 271 -12.80 -22.02 18.66
CA ILE A 271 -12.29 -23.30 19.16
C ILE A 271 -11.69 -23.08 20.55
N THR A 272 -12.53 -23.18 21.59
CA THR A 272 -12.08 -23.09 22.98
C THR A 272 -11.33 -24.36 23.41
N PRO A 273 -10.59 -24.33 24.54
CA PRO A 273 -9.93 -25.53 25.06
C PRO A 273 -10.90 -26.72 25.23
N GLU A 274 -12.11 -26.47 25.72
CA GLU A 274 -13.16 -27.49 25.89
C GLU A 274 -13.56 -28.10 24.55
N ILE A 275 -13.90 -27.25 23.59
CA ILE A 275 -14.28 -27.66 22.24
C ILE A 275 -13.14 -28.45 21.59
N SER A 276 -11.90 -28.02 21.77
CA SER A 276 -10.74 -28.69 21.16
C SER A 276 -10.57 -30.12 21.67
N ARG A 277 -10.87 -30.39 22.95
CA ARG A 277 -10.86 -31.73 23.53
C ARG A 277 -11.97 -32.60 22.96
N ASP A 278 -13.18 -32.04 22.82
CA ASP A 278 -14.33 -32.76 22.27
C ASP A 278 -14.13 -33.10 20.78
N MET A 279 -13.41 -32.26 20.04
CA MET A 279 -13.08 -32.47 18.62
C MET A 279 -11.98 -33.51 18.38
N CYS A 280 -11.20 -33.88 19.40
CA CYS A 280 -10.08 -34.80 19.27
C CYS A 280 -10.43 -36.19 19.81
N HIS A 281 -10.20 -37.22 18.99
CA HIS A 281 -10.34 -38.62 19.37
C HIS A 281 -9.05 -39.42 19.10
N CYS A 282 -7.92 -38.73 18.98
CA CYS A 282 -6.63 -39.38 18.72
C CYS A 282 -6.11 -40.05 19.99
N THR A 283 -5.87 -41.36 19.94
CA THR A 283 -5.38 -42.14 21.09
C THR A 283 -3.96 -41.76 21.54
N GLY A 284 -3.17 -41.14 20.66
CA GLY A 284 -1.80 -40.69 20.94
C GLY A 284 -1.68 -39.24 21.38
N VAL A 285 -2.79 -38.51 21.56
CA VAL A 285 -2.77 -37.12 22.01
C VAL A 285 -3.18 -37.08 23.48
N PRO A 286 -2.35 -36.52 24.39
CA PRO A 286 -2.75 -36.36 25.79
C PRO A 286 -3.81 -35.27 25.91
N HIS A 287 -4.93 -35.57 26.57
CA HIS A 287 -6.00 -34.60 26.86
C HIS A 287 -5.80 -33.91 28.22
N GLU A 288 -4.89 -34.42 29.05
CA GLU A 288 -4.57 -33.91 30.37
C GLU A 288 -3.06 -33.78 30.51
N ASP A 289 -2.61 -32.81 31.33
CA ASP A 289 -1.22 -32.64 31.68
C ASP A 289 -0.76 -33.68 32.73
N GLU A 290 0.53 -33.64 33.11
CA GLU A 290 1.08 -34.54 34.13
C GLU A 290 0.42 -34.41 35.52
N LYS A 291 -0.36 -33.34 35.74
CA LYS A 291 -1.10 -33.05 36.98
C LYS A 291 -2.60 -33.37 36.84
N GLY A 292 -3.03 -33.99 35.73
CA GLY A 292 -4.42 -34.31 35.45
C GLY A 292 -5.28 -33.10 35.08
N GLN A 293 -4.68 -31.96 34.72
CA GLN A 293 -5.43 -30.77 34.29
C GLN A 293 -5.74 -30.85 32.79
N PRO A 294 -6.97 -30.50 32.35
CA PRO A 294 -7.34 -30.54 30.94
C PRO A 294 -6.45 -29.62 30.08
N LEU A 295 -5.86 -30.19 29.03
CA LEU A 295 -5.05 -29.47 28.06
C LEU A 295 -5.91 -28.77 26.99
N SER A 296 -5.38 -27.70 26.41
CA SER A 296 -5.90 -27.15 25.16
C SER A 296 -5.27 -27.91 23.99
N LEU A 297 -6.08 -28.49 23.11
CA LEU A 297 -5.62 -29.23 21.93
C LEU A 297 -5.61 -28.39 20.65
N PHE A 298 -6.10 -27.15 20.76
CA PHE A 298 -5.99 -26.13 19.73
C PHE A 298 -5.33 -24.87 20.34
N PRO A 299 -4.42 -24.19 19.63
CA PRO A 299 -3.86 -24.51 18.31
C PRO A 299 -3.08 -25.84 18.24
N VAL A 300 -2.94 -26.42 17.05
CA VAL A 300 -2.31 -27.74 16.83
C VAL A 300 -0.83 -27.59 16.50
N SER A 301 0.07 -27.95 17.42
CA SER A 301 1.52 -27.92 17.17
C SER A 301 1.95 -28.90 16.07
N LYS A 302 2.97 -28.55 15.29
CA LYS A 302 3.62 -29.43 14.29
C LYS A 302 4.04 -30.79 14.86
N LYS A 303 4.39 -30.86 16.15
CA LYS A 303 4.87 -32.07 16.83
C LYS A 303 3.75 -32.91 17.44
N ALA A 304 2.51 -32.43 17.42
CA ALA A 304 1.39 -33.12 18.04
C ALA A 304 0.90 -34.29 17.16
N PHE A 305 0.63 -35.44 17.77
CA PHE A 305 0.26 -36.70 17.10
C PHE A 305 -1.19 -36.76 16.60
N HIS A 306 -1.70 -35.67 16.00
CA HIS A 306 -3.03 -35.67 15.40
C HIS A 306 -3.02 -36.39 14.05
N LEU A 307 -3.87 -37.40 13.89
CA LEU A 307 -3.89 -38.26 12.70
C LEU A 307 -4.84 -37.69 11.62
N LYS A 308 -4.29 -37.40 10.43
CA LYS A 308 -5.03 -36.84 9.28
C LYS A 308 -5.69 -37.90 8.39
N HIS A 309 -5.13 -39.11 8.32
CA HIS A 309 -5.53 -40.17 7.39
C HIS A 309 -6.18 -41.40 8.06
N THR A 310 -6.72 -41.25 9.26
CA THR A 310 -7.45 -42.32 9.97
C THR A 310 -8.96 -42.24 9.76
N ILE A 311 -9.66 -43.32 10.12
CA ILE A 311 -11.13 -43.35 10.18
C ILE A 311 -11.55 -43.44 11.67
N PRO A 312 -12.14 -42.39 12.27
CA PRO A 312 -12.31 -41.03 11.72
C PRO A 312 -11.01 -40.20 11.78
N PRO A 313 -10.84 -39.20 10.89
CA PRO A 313 -9.70 -38.27 10.96
C PRO A 313 -9.92 -37.26 12.09
N CYS A 314 -8.83 -36.73 12.65
CA CYS A 314 -8.93 -35.68 13.67
C CYS A 314 -9.52 -34.40 13.06
N ASN A 315 -10.61 -33.89 13.63
CA ASN A 315 -11.27 -32.69 13.09
C ASN A 315 -10.41 -31.41 13.27
N LEU A 316 -9.46 -31.41 14.21
CA LEU A 316 -8.59 -30.26 14.48
C LEU A 316 -7.62 -29.98 13.32
N VAL A 317 -7.13 -31.02 12.63
CA VAL A 317 -6.20 -30.84 11.50
C VAL A 317 -6.90 -30.44 10.20
N ASP A 318 -8.22 -30.57 10.14
CA ASP A 318 -9.06 -30.21 8.99
C ASP A 318 -9.67 -28.79 9.11
N LEU A 319 -9.46 -28.10 10.24
CA LEU A 319 -10.04 -26.78 10.51
C LEU A 319 -9.71 -25.74 9.43
N GLY A 320 -8.47 -25.73 8.93
CA GLY A 320 -8.07 -24.82 7.84
C GLY A 320 -8.84 -25.07 6.54
N ASP A 321 -9.03 -26.34 6.18
CA ASP A 321 -9.77 -26.73 4.97
C ASP A 321 -11.27 -26.40 5.11
N GLN A 322 -11.83 -26.54 6.32
CA GLN A 322 -13.21 -26.16 6.63
C GLN A 322 -13.44 -24.64 6.53
N VAL A 323 -12.51 -23.83 7.04
CA VAL A 323 -12.56 -22.36 6.89
C VAL A 323 -12.46 -21.96 5.42
N ALA A 324 -11.52 -22.53 4.67
CA ALA A 324 -11.38 -22.26 3.24
C ALA A 324 -12.66 -22.60 2.46
N LEU A 325 -13.25 -23.76 2.74
CA LEU A 325 -14.51 -24.20 2.14
C LEU A 325 -15.66 -23.26 2.48
N ALA A 326 -15.80 -22.85 3.74
CA ALA A 326 -16.85 -21.92 4.17
C ALA A 326 -16.70 -20.53 3.54
N LYS A 327 -15.47 -20.01 3.44
CA LYS A 327 -15.18 -18.75 2.71
C LYS A 327 -15.57 -18.88 1.24
N TYR A 328 -15.27 -20.01 0.59
CA TYR A 328 -15.67 -20.25 -0.78
C TYR A 328 -17.20 -20.34 -0.95
N GLN A 329 -17.90 -21.07 -0.09
CA GLN A 329 -19.36 -21.19 -0.14
C GLN A 329 -20.04 -19.84 0.11
N GLY A 330 -19.52 -19.04 1.03
CA GLY A 330 -20.01 -17.68 1.29
C GLY A 330 -19.83 -16.76 0.08
N LEU A 331 -18.67 -16.85 -0.59
CA LEU A 331 -18.40 -16.15 -1.85
C LEU A 331 -19.43 -16.53 -2.94
N GLN A 332 -19.74 -17.83 -3.08
CA GLN A 332 -20.75 -18.30 -4.03
C GLN A 332 -22.16 -17.81 -3.68
N THR A 333 -22.50 -17.76 -2.40
CA THR A 333 -23.82 -17.32 -1.92
C THR A 333 -24.08 -15.86 -2.28
N ALA A 334 -23.06 -14.99 -2.22
CA ALA A 334 -23.16 -13.59 -2.65
C ALA A 334 -23.54 -13.44 -4.14
N LEU A 335 -23.31 -14.46 -4.96
CA LEU A 335 -23.55 -14.45 -6.41
C LEU A 335 -24.94 -14.99 -6.82
N GLY A 336 -25.76 -15.42 -5.85
CA GLY A 336 -27.17 -15.79 -6.07
C GLY A 336 -27.43 -17.27 -6.35
N GLY A 337 -27.45 -18.07 -5.28
CA GLY A 337 -28.20 -19.33 -5.15
C GLY A 337 -27.71 -20.57 -5.92
N LYS A 338 -27.82 -21.75 -5.28
CA LYS A 338 -27.46 -23.08 -5.83
C LYS A 338 -28.18 -23.42 -7.14
N ASP A 339 -29.38 -22.89 -7.39
CA ASP A 339 -30.20 -23.23 -8.56
C ASP A 339 -29.66 -22.70 -9.91
N LYS A 340 -28.99 -21.54 -9.90
CA LYS A 340 -28.26 -21.06 -11.09
C LYS A 340 -27.02 -21.92 -11.36
N ILE A 341 -26.39 -22.43 -10.30
CA ILE A 341 -25.18 -23.26 -10.37
C ILE A 341 -25.50 -24.65 -10.91
N GLU A 342 -26.59 -25.30 -10.48
CA GLU A 342 -27.00 -26.61 -11.04
C GLU A 342 -27.41 -26.52 -12.51
N LYS A 343 -28.11 -25.45 -12.89
CA LYS A 343 -28.48 -25.18 -14.29
C LYS A 343 -27.23 -24.94 -15.16
N GLN A 344 -26.22 -24.25 -14.62
CA GLN A 344 -24.95 -23.98 -15.30
C GLN A 344 -23.98 -25.18 -15.31
N ARG A 345 -24.00 -26.04 -14.29
CA ARG A 345 -23.23 -27.30 -14.26
C ARG A 345 -23.74 -28.27 -15.33
N ARG A 346 -25.05 -28.25 -15.62
CA ARG A 346 -25.69 -28.95 -16.75
C ARG A 346 -25.39 -28.34 -18.14
N GLU A 347 -25.02 -27.07 -18.22
CA GLU A 347 -24.60 -26.42 -19.48
C GLU A 347 -23.10 -26.67 -19.78
N LEU A 348 -22.24 -26.66 -18.76
CA LEU A 348 -20.82 -27.00 -18.88
C LEU A 348 -20.57 -28.48 -19.25
N THR A 349 -21.50 -29.37 -18.94
CA THR A 349 -21.45 -30.79 -19.36
C THR A 349 -22.04 -31.03 -20.75
N LYS A 350 -22.65 -30.02 -21.39
CA LYS A 350 -23.23 -30.10 -22.74
C LYS A 350 -22.32 -29.59 -23.85
N VAL A 351 -21.11 -29.12 -23.52
CA VAL A 351 -20.08 -28.88 -24.54
C VAL A 351 -19.50 -30.25 -24.92
N GLU A 352 -20.15 -30.91 -25.87
CA GLU A 352 -19.66 -32.14 -26.48
C GLU A 352 -18.26 -31.92 -27.06
N LEU A 353 -17.36 -32.85 -26.76
CA LEU A 353 -16.02 -32.91 -27.32
C LEU A 353 -16.11 -32.92 -28.86
N PRO A 354 -15.37 -32.05 -29.58
CA PRO A 354 -15.18 -32.25 -31.01
C PRO A 354 -14.35 -33.51 -31.19
N ASN A 355 -14.98 -34.57 -31.70
CA ASN A 355 -14.33 -35.81 -32.06
C ASN A 355 -13.15 -35.52 -33.01
N ALA A 356 -11.95 -35.85 -32.55
CA ALA A 356 -10.76 -35.87 -33.36
C ALA A 356 -10.91 -36.95 -34.45
N LYS A 357 -11.04 -36.55 -35.73
CA LYS A 357 -10.40 -37.21 -36.89
C LYS A 357 -10.66 -36.45 -38.21
N LYS A 358 -9.54 -36.13 -38.88
CA LYS A 358 -9.32 -35.91 -40.33
C LYS A 358 -9.97 -34.66 -40.98
N SER A 359 -9.15 -33.65 -41.27
CA SER A 359 -8.57 -33.40 -42.61
C SER A 359 -7.92 -32.01 -42.67
N LYS A 360 -6.73 -31.94 -43.25
CA LYS A 360 -5.99 -30.71 -43.55
C LYS A 360 -6.60 -29.99 -44.79
N SER A 361 -6.48 -28.66 -44.78
CA SER A 361 -6.00 -27.83 -45.90
C SER A 361 -6.90 -26.95 -46.80
N ASP A 362 -8.18 -26.68 -46.55
CA ASP A 362 -8.93 -25.80 -47.47
C ASP A 362 -9.58 -24.53 -46.89
N GLU A 363 -9.48 -24.27 -45.58
CA GLU A 363 -10.18 -23.13 -44.97
C GLU A 363 -9.30 -21.89 -44.71
N LEU A 364 -7.98 -22.01 -44.88
CA LEU A 364 -7.05 -20.88 -44.72
C LEU A 364 -6.90 -20.02 -45.99
N ARG A 365 -7.54 -20.39 -47.12
CA ARG A 365 -7.49 -19.63 -48.39
C ARG A 365 -8.78 -18.87 -48.72
N LYS A 366 -9.83 -18.95 -47.90
CA LYS A 366 -11.10 -18.21 -48.12
C LYS A 366 -11.25 -16.91 -47.32
N MET A 367 -10.33 -16.61 -46.39
CA MET A 367 -10.34 -15.35 -45.62
C MET A 367 -9.48 -14.22 -46.22
N ILE A 368 -8.97 -14.39 -47.45
CA ILE A 368 -8.30 -13.33 -48.21
C ILE A 368 -9.08 -13.12 -49.51
N GLY A 369 -10.06 -12.21 -49.48
CA GLY A 369 -10.69 -11.70 -50.69
C GLY A 369 -12.21 -11.56 -50.63
N ARG A 370 -12.69 -10.43 -50.08
CA ARG A 370 -13.74 -9.55 -50.65
C ARG A 370 -14.04 -8.39 -49.69
N GLY A 371 -13.75 -7.16 -50.11
CA GLY A 371 -14.35 -5.92 -49.56
C GLY A 371 -15.85 -5.86 -49.85
N ARG A 372 -16.63 -4.86 -49.43
CA ARG A 372 -16.35 -3.43 -49.25
C ARG A 372 -17.58 -2.80 -48.55
N ALA A 373 -17.32 -1.83 -47.67
CA ALA A 373 -18.12 -0.66 -47.27
C ALA A 373 -19.61 -0.78 -46.91
N ASP A 374 -19.94 -0.37 -45.68
CA ASP A 374 -20.79 0.80 -45.53
C ASP A 374 -20.24 1.74 -44.44
N SER A 375 -19.98 2.98 -44.85
CA SER A 375 -19.26 4.01 -44.13
C SER A 375 -20.21 4.91 -43.35
N ARG A 376 -20.00 5.06 -42.04
CA ARG A 376 -20.30 6.30 -41.31
C ARG A 376 -19.16 6.63 -40.34
N SER A 377 -18.34 7.56 -40.82
CA SER A 377 -17.35 8.42 -40.13
C SER A 377 -16.90 8.02 -38.73
N ALA A 378 -15.68 7.49 -38.65
CA ALA A 378 -14.83 7.64 -37.49
C ALA A 378 -14.49 9.13 -37.32
N SER A 379 -15.13 9.81 -36.37
CA SER A 379 -14.57 11.03 -35.80
C SER A 379 -13.44 10.61 -34.87
N SER A 380 -12.24 11.06 -35.20
CA SER A 380 -11.06 11.07 -34.32
C SER A 380 -11.41 11.63 -32.94
N SER A 381 -11.71 10.78 -31.96
CA SER A 381 -11.72 11.12 -30.55
C SER A 381 -10.57 10.40 -29.85
N THR A 382 -9.60 11.18 -29.40
CA THR A 382 -8.44 10.81 -28.56
C THR A 382 -8.85 10.44 -27.14
N THR A 383 -10.00 9.79 -26.96
CA THR A 383 -10.48 9.27 -25.69
C THR A 383 -9.87 7.89 -25.47
N SER A 384 -8.82 7.82 -24.65
CA SER A 384 -8.30 6.58 -24.10
C SER A 384 -9.36 5.94 -23.21
N VAL A 385 -10.26 5.18 -23.83
CA VAL A 385 -11.09 4.22 -23.11
C VAL A 385 -10.15 3.29 -22.37
N VAL A 386 -10.31 3.20 -21.06
CA VAL A 386 -9.63 2.22 -20.20
C VAL A 386 -9.74 0.87 -20.91
N THR A 387 -8.61 0.37 -21.39
CA THR A 387 -8.56 -0.89 -22.13
C THR A 387 -9.06 -1.99 -21.19
N GLU A 388 -10.02 -2.78 -21.65
CA GLU A 388 -10.56 -3.90 -20.87
C GLU A 388 -9.38 -4.74 -20.34
N PRO A 389 -9.28 -4.99 -19.02
CA PRO A 389 -8.23 -5.87 -18.51
C PRO A 389 -8.43 -7.22 -19.19
N GLN A 390 -7.48 -7.64 -20.04
CA GLN A 390 -7.46 -9.02 -20.52
C GLN A 390 -7.45 -9.90 -19.28
N ALA A 391 -8.47 -10.77 -19.16
CA ALA A 391 -8.69 -11.59 -17.98
C ALA A 391 -7.39 -12.32 -17.62
N ASP A 392 -6.75 -11.83 -16.56
CA ASP A 392 -5.46 -12.29 -16.10
C ASP A 392 -5.48 -13.80 -15.94
N GLU A 393 -4.51 -14.46 -16.54
CA GLU A 393 -4.39 -15.88 -16.46
C GLU A 393 -3.85 -16.36 -15.08
N ASP A 394 -3.53 -15.45 -14.16
CA ASP A 394 -3.20 -15.68 -12.75
C ASP A 394 -4.41 -15.46 -11.80
N ILE A 395 -5.52 -14.90 -12.29
CA ILE A 395 -6.79 -14.87 -11.53
C ILE A 395 -7.36 -16.30 -11.47
N PRO A 396 -7.79 -16.79 -10.29
CA PRO A 396 -8.47 -18.09 -10.21
C PRO A 396 -9.69 -18.11 -11.13
N LEU A 397 -9.89 -19.21 -11.86
CA LEU A 397 -10.93 -19.35 -12.90
C LEU A 397 -12.33 -18.89 -12.47
N LEU A 398 -12.66 -19.00 -11.18
CA LEU A 398 -13.90 -18.48 -10.61
C LEU A 398 -14.07 -16.97 -10.84
N PHE A 399 -13.05 -16.16 -10.52
CA PHE A 399 -13.13 -14.70 -10.53
C PHE A 399 -13.07 -14.10 -11.93
N ARG A 400 -12.46 -14.80 -12.91
CA ARG A 400 -12.42 -14.34 -14.32
C ARG A 400 -13.82 -14.15 -14.91
N ARG A 401 -14.78 -14.96 -14.48
CA ARG A 401 -16.18 -14.89 -14.94
C ARG A 401 -16.95 -13.70 -14.39
N TYR A 402 -16.39 -13.03 -13.38
CA TYR A 402 -16.96 -11.87 -12.70
C TYR A 402 -16.08 -10.62 -12.86
N THR A 403 -15.10 -10.64 -13.76
CA THR A 403 -14.32 -9.45 -14.09
C THR A 403 -15.26 -8.41 -14.71
N GLU A 404 -15.46 -7.30 -14.02
CA GLU A 404 -16.44 -6.28 -14.40
C GLU A 404 -15.92 -5.41 -15.56
N LYS A 405 -16.82 -5.06 -16.48
CA LYS A 405 -16.55 -4.07 -17.54
C LYS A 405 -16.38 -2.65 -16.97
N TYR A 406 -16.94 -2.37 -15.79
CA TYR A 406 -16.93 -1.04 -15.13
C TYR A 406 -16.61 -1.15 -13.63
N PRO A 407 -15.40 -1.58 -13.25
CA PRO A 407 -15.03 -1.93 -11.87
C PRO A 407 -15.08 -0.77 -10.87
N TYR A 408 -15.11 0.47 -11.35
CA TYR A 408 -15.03 1.68 -10.55
C TYR A 408 -16.37 2.41 -10.38
N GLY A 409 -17.51 1.85 -10.80
CA GLY A 409 -18.77 2.61 -10.74
C GLY A 409 -19.37 2.83 -9.34
N ASN A 410 -18.78 2.28 -8.28
CA ASN A 410 -19.09 2.59 -6.88
C ASN A 410 -18.03 3.46 -6.19
N VAL A 411 -17.06 3.98 -6.95
CA VAL A 411 -16.08 4.93 -6.43
C VAL A 411 -16.18 6.25 -7.17
N HIS A 412 -16.09 7.33 -6.40
CA HIS A 412 -15.97 8.68 -6.92
C HIS A 412 -14.52 9.13 -6.76
N MET A 413 -13.97 9.80 -7.78
CA MET A 413 -12.62 10.35 -7.72
C MET A 413 -12.66 11.88 -7.72
N ALA A 414 -11.88 12.48 -6.83
CA ALA A 414 -11.73 13.91 -6.66
C ALA A 414 -10.26 14.31 -6.68
N LEU A 415 -9.95 15.54 -7.09
CA LEU A 415 -8.61 16.10 -7.02
C LEU A 415 -8.51 17.03 -5.81
N ARG A 416 -7.54 16.77 -4.93
CA ARG A 416 -7.14 17.69 -3.86
C ARG A 416 -5.91 18.47 -4.27
N VAL A 417 -5.94 19.79 -4.10
CA VAL A 417 -4.80 20.69 -4.30
C VAL A 417 -4.67 21.57 -3.05
N GLY A 418 -3.69 21.26 -2.21
CA GLY A 418 -3.56 21.91 -0.90
C GLY A 418 -4.82 21.73 -0.03
N PRO A 419 -5.45 22.84 0.40
CA PRO A 419 -6.70 22.82 1.15
C PRO A 419 -7.95 22.70 0.25
N LEU A 420 -7.83 22.76 -1.08
CA LEU A 420 -8.97 22.72 -1.99
C LEU A 420 -9.25 21.29 -2.49
N VAL A 421 -10.53 20.96 -2.67
CA VAL A 421 -11.02 19.73 -3.31
C VAL A 421 -11.90 20.09 -4.49
N ILE A 422 -11.62 19.46 -5.64
CA ILE A 422 -12.25 19.72 -6.93
C ILE A 422 -12.89 18.41 -7.42
N GLU A 423 -14.20 18.44 -7.69
CA GLU A 423 -15.00 17.25 -7.97
C GLU A 423 -15.99 17.50 -9.10
N ASN A 424 -16.15 16.51 -10.00
CA ASN A 424 -17.28 16.48 -10.93
C ASN A 424 -18.40 15.55 -10.45
N GLY A 425 -19.58 15.61 -11.06
CA GLY A 425 -20.64 14.63 -10.77
C GLY A 425 -21.31 14.76 -9.41
N VAL A 426 -21.12 15.90 -8.73
CA VAL A 426 -21.88 16.30 -7.56
C VAL A 426 -23.21 16.90 -8.00
N SER A 427 -24.33 16.46 -7.41
CA SER A 427 -25.65 16.96 -7.77
C SER A 427 -25.81 18.46 -7.47
N HIS A 428 -26.71 19.12 -8.19
CA HIS A 428 -27.00 20.56 -8.04
C HIS A 428 -25.80 21.51 -8.27
N THR A 429 -24.74 21.10 -8.96
CA THR A 429 -23.54 21.93 -9.23
C THR A 429 -23.52 22.56 -10.63
N LYS A 430 -24.71 22.92 -11.15
CA LYS A 430 -24.86 23.48 -12.51
C LYS A 430 -24.23 22.62 -13.61
N GLY A 431 -24.20 21.30 -13.39
CA GLY A 431 -23.69 20.32 -14.35
C GLY A 431 -22.19 20.38 -14.62
N GLY A 432 -21.39 21.02 -13.76
CA GLY A 432 -19.94 21.14 -13.94
C GLY A 432 -19.14 20.65 -12.73
N ALA A 433 -18.14 21.43 -12.33
CA ALA A 433 -17.21 21.08 -11.26
C ALA A 433 -17.48 21.88 -9.97
N LEU A 434 -17.47 21.20 -8.83
CA LEU A 434 -17.48 21.78 -7.50
C LEU A 434 -16.05 22.03 -7.03
N VAL A 435 -15.79 23.18 -6.42
CA VAL A 435 -14.57 23.46 -5.65
C VAL A 435 -14.97 23.81 -4.23
N SER A 436 -14.36 23.14 -3.25
CA SER A 436 -14.64 23.34 -1.83
C SER A 436 -13.37 23.21 -0.99
N VAL A 437 -13.42 23.66 0.27
CA VAL A 437 -12.36 23.39 1.25
C VAL A 437 -12.45 21.94 1.71
N ARG A 438 -11.30 21.26 1.80
CA ARG A 438 -11.19 19.87 2.25
C ARG A 438 -11.61 19.70 3.70
N GLU A 439 -11.88 18.45 4.08
CA GLU A 439 -11.93 18.09 5.49
C GLU A 439 -10.56 18.23 6.13
N MET A 440 -10.52 18.80 7.33
CA MET A 440 -9.27 19.03 8.05
C MET A 440 -8.61 17.69 8.43
N PRO A 441 -7.28 17.59 8.30
CA PRO A 441 -6.53 16.45 8.82
C PRO A 441 -6.76 16.29 10.33
N ILE A 442 -6.93 15.06 10.77
CA ILE A 442 -7.05 14.69 12.18
C ILE A 442 -5.64 14.46 12.72
N PHE A 443 -5.05 15.51 13.26
CA PHE A 443 -3.76 15.42 13.93
C PHE A 443 -3.90 14.95 15.39
N HIS A 444 -5.01 15.33 16.04
CA HIS A 444 -5.40 14.82 17.35
C HIS A 444 -6.89 14.48 17.34
N GLU A 445 -7.76 15.44 17.09
CA GLU A 445 -9.21 15.20 17.01
C GLU A 445 -9.87 16.10 15.97
N ARG A 446 -11.17 15.88 15.72
CA ARG A 446 -11.95 16.78 14.87
C ARG A 446 -12.41 17.98 15.69
N PHE A 447 -11.67 19.08 15.60
CA PHE A 447 -12.05 20.32 16.25
C PHE A 447 -13.21 21.01 15.54
N HIS A 448 -14.09 21.64 16.32
CA HIS A 448 -15.04 22.62 15.80
C HIS A 448 -14.30 23.91 15.48
N LEU A 449 -13.94 24.10 14.22
CA LEU A 449 -13.21 25.29 13.77
C LEU A 449 -14.12 26.51 13.70
N GLN A 450 -13.65 27.61 14.27
CA GLN A 450 -14.39 28.85 14.36
C GLN A 450 -14.20 29.76 13.14
N THR A 451 -13.14 29.54 12.34
CA THR A 451 -12.74 30.43 11.24
C THR A 451 -13.51 30.25 9.91
N LEU A 452 -14.57 29.43 9.84
CA LEU A 452 -15.27 29.12 8.58
C LEU A 452 -16.77 29.47 8.60
N PRO A 453 -17.25 30.28 7.64
CA PRO A 453 -18.43 29.93 6.86
C PRO A 453 -17.96 29.10 5.65
N GLN A 454 -18.46 27.86 5.48
CA GLN A 454 -18.05 27.03 4.35
C GLN A 454 -18.63 27.57 3.04
N ARG A 455 -17.78 28.27 2.28
CA ARG A 455 -18.06 28.72 0.92
C ARG A 455 -17.66 27.60 -0.06
N ASP A 456 -18.54 27.31 -1.02
CA ASP A 456 -18.21 26.46 -2.17
C ASP A 456 -18.28 27.31 -3.44
N LEU A 457 -17.51 26.92 -4.46
CA LEU A 457 -17.60 27.44 -5.81
C LEU A 457 -18.10 26.34 -6.76
N ALA A 458 -18.86 26.70 -7.78
CA ALA A 458 -19.18 25.81 -8.89
C ALA A 458 -18.84 26.47 -10.23
N VAL A 459 -18.09 25.76 -11.06
CA VAL A 459 -17.82 26.12 -12.46
C VAL A 459 -18.82 25.38 -13.34
N GLU A 460 -19.66 26.12 -14.06
CA GLU A 460 -20.70 25.54 -14.90
C GLU A 460 -20.14 24.60 -15.99
N GLY A 461 -20.83 23.49 -16.25
CA GLY A 461 -20.40 22.49 -17.24
C GLY A 461 -20.57 22.93 -18.70
N GLY A 462 -21.38 23.96 -18.95
CA GLY A 462 -21.64 24.51 -20.28
C GLY A 462 -20.47 25.30 -20.88
N SER A 463 -20.63 25.73 -22.13
CA SER A 463 -19.61 26.48 -22.87
C SER A 463 -19.26 27.84 -22.28
N GLU A 464 -20.18 28.41 -21.48
CA GLU A 464 -20.04 29.70 -20.83
C GLU A 464 -19.15 29.66 -19.57
N ARG A 465 -18.94 28.47 -18.98
CA ARG A 465 -18.10 28.28 -17.77
C ARG A 465 -18.38 29.29 -16.65
N ARG A 466 -19.65 29.64 -16.43
CA ARG A 466 -20.00 30.67 -15.42
C ARG A 466 -19.65 30.19 -14.03
N LEU A 467 -19.23 31.14 -13.20
CA LEU A 467 -18.83 30.90 -11.83
C LEU A 467 -19.96 31.21 -10.86
N TRP A 468 -20.21 30.27 -9.96
CA TRP A 468 -21.24 30.32 -8.94
C TRP A 468 -20.63 30.10 -7.58
N GLN A 469 -21.25 30.66 -6.55
CA GLN A 469 -20.87 30.44 -5.16
C GLN A 469 -22.09 30.09 -4.32
N ARG A 470 -21.86 29.38 -3.22
CA ARG A 470 -22.86 29.18 -2.16
C ARG A 470 -22.18 29.08 -0.80
N LYS A 471 -22.96 29.27 0.25
CA LYS A 471 -22.57 28.93 1.62
C LYS A 471 -23.30 27.65 2.04
N ARG A 472 -22.60 26.72 2.67
CA ARG A 472 -23.17 25.48 3.21
C ARG A 472 -22.73 25.24 4.65
N HIS A 473 -23.39 24.28 5.29
CA HIS A 473 -22.92 23.71 6.55
C HIS A 473 -22.04 22.48 6.30
N VAL A 474 -21.23 22.14 7.30
CA VAL A 474 -20.35 20.98 7.30
C VAL A 474 -21.19 19.72 7.08
N ASN A 475 -20.89 18.97 6.02
CA ASN A 475 -21.52 17.68 5.77
C ASN A 475 -20.92 16.61 6.69
N ALA A 476 -21.62 15.47 6.80
CA ALA A 476 -21.06 14.29 7.45
C ALA A 476 -19.68 13.92 6.84
N PRO A 477 -18.75 13.36 7.65
CA PRO A 477 -17.43 13.00 7.18
C PRO A 477 -17.46 12.09 5.94
N LYS A 478 -16.65 12.42 4.94
CA LYS A 478 -16.48 11.60 3.74
C LYS A 478 -15.81 10.27 4.08
N ARG A 479 -16.23 9.21 3.36
CA ARG A 479 -15.66 7.87 3.50
C ARG A 479 -14.63 7.62 2.40
N TYR A 480 -13.36 7.88 2.69
CA TYR A 480 -12.27 7.61 1.75
C TYR A 480 -11.87 6.13 1.74
N LYS A 481 -11.67 5.60 0.53
CA LYS A 481 -11.17 4.24 0.25
C LYS A 481 -9.67 4.21 0.02
N ALA A 482 -9.15 5.25 -0.62
CA ALA A 482 -7.73 5.47 -0.84
C ALA A 482 -7.48 6.96 -1.10
N MET A 483 -6.26 7.43 -0.82
CA MET A 483 -5.77 8.75 -1.22
C MET A 483 -4.45 8.53 -1.95
N MET A 484 -4.32 9.01 -3.18
CA MET A 484 -3.16 8.73 -4.03
C MET A 484 -2.31 9.99 -4.19
N LYS A 485 -1.12 10.01 -3.60
CA LYS A 485 -0.20 11.15 -3.70
C LYS A 485 0.22 11.39 -5.16
N GLN A 486 -0.06 12.56 -5.71
CA GLN A 486 0.39 12.93 -7.06
C GLN A 486 1.62 13.84 -6.99
N VAL A 487 1.59 14.85 -6.13
CA VAL A 487 2.68 15.82 -5.94
C VAL A 487 2.91 16.05 -4.45
N VAL A 488 4.17 16.04 -4.05
CA VAL A 488 4.65 16.38 -2.70
C VAL A 488 5.21 17.81 -2.74
N GLY A 489 4.55 18.72 -2.03
CA GLY A 489 4.90 20.13 -1.95
C GLY A 489 6.26 20.39 -1.32
N ALA A 490 6.81 21.57 -1.61
CA ALA A 490 8.04 22.09 -1.03
C ALA A 490 7.95 22.71 0.39
N PRO A 491 6.81 23.24 0.88
CA PRO A 491 6.77 23.97 2.17
C PRO A 491 7.10 23.10 3.38
N PHE A 492 7.74 23.71 4.38
CA PHE A 492 8.17 23.11 5.65
C PHE A 492 8.99 21.84 5.43
N THR A 493 9.88 21.89 4.44
CA THR A 493 10.86 20.84 4.17
C THR A 493 12.30 21.35 4.27
N GLY A 494 12.48 22.64 4.58
CA GLY A 494 13.76 23.31 4.68
C GLY A 494 14.33 23.69 3.33
N VAL A 495 13.56 23.50 2.25
CA VAL A 495 13.89 23.85 0.87
C VAL A 495 13.67 25.32 0.58
N LEU A 496 12.62 25.91 1.17
CA LEU A 496 12.31 27.33 1.09
C LEU A 496 13.22 28.13 2.03
N PRO A 497 13.16 29.48 2.02
CA PRO A 497 13.88 30.30 2.98
C PRO A 497 13.62 29.84 4.43
N HIS A 498 14.68 29.39 5.11
CA HIS A 498 14.56 28.68 6.38
C HIS A 498 14.09 29.59 7.53
N ASP A 499 14.56 30.84 7.55
CA ASP A 499 14.25 31.80 8.61
C ASP A 499 12.77 32.17 8.59
N GLU A 500 12.19 32.33 7.40
CA GLU A 500 10.77 32.60 7.19
C GLU A 500 9.91 31.38 7.52
N GLU A 501 10.32 30.16 7.17
CA GLU A 501 9.64 28.94 7.61
C GLU A 501 9.64 28.82 9.15
N LEU A 502 10.77 29.15 9.79
CA LEU A 502 10.91 29.14 11.24
C LEU A 502 10.08 30.25 11.90
N GLN A 503 9.95 31.42 11.28
CA GLN A 503 9.07 32.47 11.78
C GLN A 503 7.61 32.00 11.83
N VAL A 504 7.11 31.32 10.78
CA VAL A 504 5.76 30.74 10.80
C VAL A 504 5.61 29.72 11.93
N VAL A 505 6.61 28.87 12.16
CA VAL A 505 6.62 27.92 13.28
C VAL A 505 6.48 28.64 14.62
N ASN A 506 7.29 29.67 14.84
CA ASN A 506 7.29 30.43 16.09
C ASN A 506 5.96 31.16 16.31
N ASP A 507 5.38 31.76 15.27
CA ASP A 507 4.09 32.44 15.35
C ASP A 507 2.96 31.46 15.70
N ILE A 508 2.99 30.24 15.15
CA ILE A 508 2.01 29.19 15.45
C ILE A 508 2.16 28.67 16.88
N ILE A 509 3.38 28.51 17.38
CA ILE A 509 3.63 28.14 18.78
C ILE A 509 3.14 29.25 19.72
N ALA A 510 3.40 30.50 19.40
CA ALA A 510 2.91 31.63 20.19
C ALA A 510 1.38 31.66 20.22
N ALA A 511 0.72 31.43 19.07
CA ALA A 511 -0.73 31.33 19.00
C ALA A 511 -1.30 30.17 19.85
N SER A 512 -0.60 29.03 19.93
CA SER A 512 -1.04 27.90 20.77
C SER A 512 -0.96 28.16 22.27
N GLN A 513 -0.20 29.16 22.70
CA GLN A 513 -0.09 29.54 24.11
C GLN A 513 -1.22 30.46 24.56
N LEU A 514 -1.98 31.05 23.63
CA LEU A 514 -3.10 31.93 23.95
C LEU A 514 -4.25 31.14 24.63
N PRO A 515 -5.01 31.78 25.54
CA PRO A 515 -6.15 31.16 26.23
C PRO A 515 -7.45 31.23 25.41
N PHE A 516 -7.39 30.97 24.10
CA PHE A 516 -8.55 31.06 23.20
C PHE A 516 -9.63 29.97 23.46
N ASP A 517 -9.29 28.94 24.22
CA ASP A 517 -10.14 27.82 24.61
C ASP A 517 -10.66 27.92 26.04
N ASP A 518 -10.42 29.05 26.73
CA ASP A 518 -10.90 29.27 28.09
C ASP A 518 -12.45 29.37 28.11
N PRO A 519 -13.16 28.43 28.77
CA PRO A 519 -14.63 28.46 28.84
C PRO A 519 -15.17 29.67 29.61
N GLY A 520 -14.33 30.37 30.37
CA GLY A 520 -14.67 31.62 31.05
C GLY A 520 -14.76 32.85 30.12
N LEU A 521 -14.24 32.77 28.90
CA LEU A 521 -14.29 33.86 27.92
C LEU A 521 -15.57 33.80 27.06
N PRO A 522 -16.17 34.95 26.70
CA PRO A 522 -17.21 35.00 25.67
C PRO A 522 -16.73 34.39 24.36
N THR A 523 -17.60 33.66 23.65
CA THR A 523 -17.25 33.02 22.37
C THR A 523 -16.72 34.02 21.33
N ALA A 524 -17.24 35.24 21.31
CA ALA A 524 -16.75 36.29 20.40
C ALA A 524 -15.27 36.64 20.67
N ASP A 525 -14.91 36.78 21.95
CA ASP A 525 -13.55 37.12 22.38
C ASP A 525 -12.58 35.97 22.10
N GLN A 526 -13.02 34.72 22.30
CA GLN A 526 -12.25 33.53 21.91
C GLN A 526 -11.91 33.54 20.41
N ILE A 527 -12.89 33.84 19.56
CA ILE A 527 -12.74 33.90 18.10
C ILE A 527 -11.80 35.03 17.68
N GLU A 528 -11.97 36.21 18.28
CA GLU A 528 -11.15 37.38 17.99
C GLU A 528 -9.69 37.16 18.42
N MET A 529 -9.48 36.59 19.61
CA MET A 529 -8.16 36.25 20.14
C MET A 529 -7.43 35.24 19.23
N LEU A 530 -8.10 34.15 18.86
CA LEU A 530 -7.54 33.14 17.97
C LEU A 530 -7.24 33.71 16.58
N SER A 531 -8.17 34.48 16.02
CA SER A 531 -7.97 35.13 14.72
C SER A 531 -6.79 36.09 14.73
N SER A 532 -6.64 36.87 15.79
CA SER A 532 -5.53 37.81 15.97
C SER A 532 -4.20 37.08 16.16
N GLY A 533 -4.19 35.97 16.91
CA GLY A 533 -3.01 35.13 17.11
C GLY A 533 -2.53 34.41 15.85
N LEU A 534 -3.45 34.02 14.96
CA LEU A 534 -3.14 33.36 13.69
C LEU A 534 -2.65 34.32 12.60
N GLN A 535 -2.98 35.61 12.70
CA GLN A 535 -2.74 36.59 11.65
C GLN A 535 -1.25 36.75 11.27
N PRO A 536 -0.28 36.81 12.22
CA PRO A 536 1.15 36.88 11.87
C PRO A 536 1.63 35.69 11.03
N ALA A 537 1.28 34.47 11.46
CA ALA A 537 1.62 33.24 10.76
C ALA A 537 1.02 33.22 9.34
N LEU A 538 -0.24 33.66 9.19
CA LEU A 538 -0.93 33.70 7.90
C LEU A 538 -0.26 34.66 6.92
N GLU A 539 0.10 35.87 7.36
CA GLU A 539 0.76 36.85 6.50
C GLU A 539 2.17 36.40 6.08
N MET A 540 2.94 35.82 7.00
CA MET A 540 4.25 35.25 6.65
C MET A 540 4.11 34.07 5.68
N LEU A 541 3.10 33.22 5.87
CA LEU A 541 2.82 32.10 4.97
C LEU A 541 2.40 32.58 3.56
N LYS A 542 1.66 33.69 3.44
CA LYS A 542 1.38 34.33 2.15
C LYS A 542 2.67 34.77 1.47
N VAL A 543 3.57 35.47 2.17
CA VAL A 543 4.87 35.88 1.62
C VAL A 543 5.65 34.67 1.08
N LEU A 544 5.67 33.56 1.82
CA LEU A 544 6.37 32.34 1.43
C LEU A 544 5.75 31.62 0.21
N LEU A 545 4.41 31.54 0.15
CA LEU A 545 3.72 30.61 -0.73
C LEU A 545 2.97 31.26 -1.89
N GLU A 546 2.64 32.55 -1.83
CA GLU A 546 1.73 33.21 -2.79
C GLU A 546 2.14 33.00 -4.24
N SER A 547 3.43 33.16 -4.56
CA SER A 547 3.95 32.95 -5.92
C SER A 547 3.73 31.52 -6.44
N ARG A 548 3.86 30.51 -5.57
CA ARG A 548 3.62 29.10 -5.90
C ARG A 548 2.14 28.81 -5.99
N VAL A 549 1.35 29.31 -5.04
CA VAL A 549 -0.11 29.17 -5.02
C VAL A 549 -0.69 29.72 -6.32
N LYS A 550 -0.27 30.91 -6.74
CA LYS A 550 -0.62 31.52 -8.04
C LYS A 550 -0.31 30.60 -9.22
N LYS A 551 0.86 29.96 -9.22
CA LYS A 551 1.24 29.02 -10.28
C LYS A 551 0.41 27.73 -10.29
N TYR A 552 0.12 27.18 -9.11
CA TYR A 552 -0.72 25.99 -8.96
C TYR A 552 -2.16 26.28 -9.39
N LEU A 553 -2.78 27.30 -8.78
CA LEU A 553 -4.17 27.65 -9.01
C LEU A 553 -4.40 28.25 -10.39
N GLY A 554 -3.44 29.00 -10.94
CA GLY A 554 -3.50 29.49 -12.31
C GLY A 554 -3.61 28.36 -13.32
N SER A 555 -2.76 27.33 -13.17
CA SER A 555 -2.83 26.12 -14.00
C SER A 555 -4.17 25.38 -13.88
N ILE A 556 -4.70 25.26 -12.65
CA ILE A 556 -6.02 24.65 -12.41
C ILE A 556 -7.15 25.49 -13.03
N ALA A 557 -7.12 26.81 -12.86
CA ALA A 557 -8.12 27.72 -13.40
C ALA A 557 -8.16 27.66 -14.93
N GLU A 558 -6.99 27.70 -15.58
CA GLU A 558 -6.87 27.53 -17.04
C GLU A 558 -7.51 26.22 -17.51
N ARG A 559 -7.28 25.11 -16.80
CA ARG A 559 -7.86 23.80 -17.15
C ARG A 559 -9.36 23.71 -16.87
N LEU A 560 -9.85 24.32 -15.80
CA LEU A 560 -11.30 24.39 -15.53
C LEU A 560 -12.04 25.24 -16.58
N LEU A 561 -11.39 26.27 -17.12
CA LEU A 561 -11.96 27.13 -18.16
C LEU A 561 -11.77 26.56 -19.58
N ASP A 562 -10.89 25.57 -19.77
CA ASP A 562 -10.70 24.91 -21.06
C ASP A 562 -11.98 24.20 -21.51
N LYS A 563 -12.45 24.54 -22.72
CA LYS A 563 -13.66 23.98 -23.33
C LYS A 563 -13.47 22.54 -23.79
N ASN A 564 -12.22 22.09 -23.94
CA ASN A 564 -11.89 20.71 -24.31
C ASN A 564 -11.98 19.75 -23.12
N ILE A 565 -12.01 20.26 -21.89
CA ILE A 565 -12.10 19.45 -20.66
C ILE A 565 -13.56 19.26 -20.27
N ALA A 566 -14.01 18.01 -20.17
CA ALA A 566 -15.38 17.71 -19.75
C ALA A 566 -15.53 17.84 -18.23
N LEU A 567 -16.14 18.94 -17.76
CA LEU A 567 -16.47 19.13 -16.34
C LEU A 567 -17.71 18.32 -15.90
N ALA A 568 -18.63 18.05 -16.82
CA ALA A 568 -19.81 17.24 -16.52
C ALA A 568 -19.43 15.77 -16.31
N TRP A 569 -20.07 15.13 -15.34
CA TRP A 569 -19.89 13.70 -15.12
C TRP A 569 -20.68 12.86 -16.12
N SER A 570 -20.10 11.74 -16.53
CA SER A 570 -20.70 10.77 -17.44
C SER A 570 -20.97 9.46 -16.70
N ALA A 571 -22.24 9.11 -16.53
CA ALA A 571 -22.64 7.83 -15.92
C ALA A 571 -22.17 6.60 -16.72
N THR A 572 -22.03 6.75 -18.05
CA THR A 572 -21.63 5.65 -18.94
C THR A 572 -20.13 5.39 -18.93
N HIS A 573 -19.31 6.43 -18.74
CA HIS A 573 -17.86 6.32 -18.79
C HIS A 573 -17.19 6.44 -17.41
N ASN A 574 -17.94 6.83 -16.37
CA ASN A 574 -17.44 7.25 -15.07
C ASN A 574 -16.12 8.06 -15.17
N ASN A 575 -16.20 9.22 -15.84
CA ASN A 575 -15.04 10.02 -16.24
C ASN A 575 -14.34 10.77 -15.09
N CYS A 576 -14.60 10.45 -13.81
CA CYS A 576 -13.98 11.15 -12.67
C CYS A 576 -12.45 11.08 -12.69
N GLN A 577 -11.89 9.94 -13.10
CA GLN A 577 -10.43 9.78 -13.21
C GLN A 577 -9.86 10.71 -14.29
N THR A 578 -10.36 10.60 -15.53
CA THR A 578 -9.90 11.44 -16.65
C THR A 578 -10.12 12.93 -16.36
N PHE A 579 -11.19 13.28 -15.64
CA PHE A 579 -11.40 14.64 -15.14
C PHE A 579 -10.25 15.08 -14.23
N CYS A 580 -9.92 14.32 -13.18
CA CYS A 580 -8.80 14.63 -12.29
C CYS A 580 -7.46 14.71 -13.04
N ASP A 581 -7.20 13.78 -13.96
CA ASP A 581 -5.97 13.74 -14.78
C ASP A 581 -5.83 14.98 -15.66
N SER A 582 -6.93 15.44 -16.25
CA SER A 582 -6.95 16.61 -17.12
C SER A 582 -6.63 17.93 -16.40
N LEU A 583 -6.93 18.00 -15.10
CA LEU A 583 -6.67 19.19 -14.29
C LEU A 583 -5.19 19.30 -13.87
N ILE A 584 -4.45 18.19 -13.78
CA ILE A 584 -3.03 18.23 -13.43
C ILE A 584 -2.22 18.56 -14.68
N ASP A 585 -1.49 19.68 -14.66
CA ASP A 585 -0.67 20.04 -15.81
C ASP A 585 0.62 19.22 -15.90
N GLN A 586 0.66 18.33 -16.89
CA GLN A 586 1.83 17.51 -17.19
C GLN A 586 3.08 18.36 -17.49
N SER A 587 2.94 19.55 -18.07
CA SER A 587 4.08 20.40 -18.39
C SER A 587 4.81 20.87 -17.13
N LEU A 588 4.05 21.08 -16.05
CA LEU A 588 4.55 21.56 -14.76
C LEU A 588 4.95 20.42 -13.83
N PHE A 589 4.11 19.37 -13.75
CA PHE A 589 4.21 18.36 -12.69
C PHE A 589 4.72 17.00 -13.17
N LYS A 590 5.01 16.79 -14.46
CA LYS A 590 5.57 15.52 -14.95
C LYS A 590 6.99 15.22 -14.45
N PRO A 591 7.94 16.16 -14.31
CA PRO A 591 9.27 15.83 -13.81
C PRO A 591 9.22 15.21 -12.41
N LEU A 592 10.00 14.14 -12.15
CA LEU A 592 10.01 13.50 -10.82
C LEU A 592 10.43 14.50 -9.73
N LEU A 593 11.46 15.29 -10.00
CA LEU A 593 11.97 16.34 -9.11
C LEU A 593 11.87 17.67 -9.83
N ASN A 594 11.37 18.70 -9.16
CA ASN A 594 11.44 20.07 -9.67
C ASN A 594 12.83 20.62 -9.28
N GLY A 595 13.86 20.38 -10.10
CA GLY A 595 15.19 20.95 -9.84
C GLY A 595 15.18 22.48 -9.95
N PRO A 596 16.16 23.20 -9.35
CA PRO A 596 16.33 24.62 -9.64
C PRO A 596 16.52 24.76 -11.15
N ALA A 597 15.77 25.67 -11.76
CA ALA A 597 15.79 25.90 -13.21
C ALA A 597 17.25 26.00 -13.69
N THR A 598 17.55 25.37 -14.82
CA THR A 598 18.83 25.51 -15.50
C THR A 598 19.01 26.98 -15.92
N GLY A 599 19.52 27.79 -15.01
CA GLY A 599 19.73 29.23 -15.14
C GLY A 599 20.43 29.73 -13.87
N LEU A 600 21.39 30.64 -14.04
CA LEU A 600 22.34 31.10 -13.03
C LEU A 600 21.76 31.89 -11.84
N ASP A 601 20.44 31.88 -11.61
CA ASP A 601 19.83 32.73 -10.59
C ASP A 601 19.82 32.03 -9.22
N SER A 602 20.72 32.48 -8.34
CA SER A 602 20.68 32.23 -6.92
C SER A 602 19.38 32.80 -6.34
N GLY A 603 18.33 31.98 -6.25
CA GLY A 603 17.03 32.39 -5.71
C GLY A 603 15.83 31.57 -6.21
N VAL A 604 15.99 30.73 -7.24
CA VAL A 604 14.88 29.92 -7.76
C VAL A 604 14.74 28.63 -6.95
N TYR A 605 13.94 28.71 -5.88
CA TYR A 605 13.48 27.57 -5.09
C TYR A 605 12.52 26.67 -5.91
N PRO A 606 12.53 25.34 -5.69
CA PRO A 606 11.69 24.43 -6.45
C PRO A 606 10.19 24.65 -6.22
N LEU A 607 9.39 24.25 -7.19
CA LEU A 607 7.92 24.33 -7.13
C LEU A 607 7.34 23.25 -6.20
N TYR A 608 7.92 22.05 -6.24
CA TYR A 608 7.56 20.87 -5.46
C TYR A 608 8.79 19.98 -5.25
N ASN A 609 8.74 19.07 -4.27
CA ASN A 609 9.86 18.19 -3.96
C ASN A 609 9.85 16.92 -4.81
N MET A 610 8.70 16.28 -4.95
CA MET A 610 8.58 15.03 -5.70
C MET A 610 7.22 14.93 -6.41
N SER A 611 7.19 14.35 -7.61
CA SER A 611 5.97 14.05 -8.35
C SER A 611 5.89 12.58 -8.76
N PHE A 612 4.75 11.98 -8.45
CA PHE A 612 4.36 10.62 -8.81
C PHE A 612 3.50 10.56 -10.07
N MET A 613 3.30 11.70 -10.74
CA MET A 613 2.50 11.76 -11.96
C MET A 613 3.08 10.83 -13.03
N CYS A 614 2.25 9.91 -13.51
CA CYS A 614 2.57 8.96 -14.59
C CYS A 614 1.56 9.14 -15.74
N PRO A 615 1.96 8.89 -17.01
CA PRO A 615 1.05 8.88 -18.14
C PRO A 615 -0.12 7.89 -17.98
N ASP A 616 -1.29 8.25 -18.49
CA ASP A 616 -2.51 7.43 -18.48
C ASP A 616 -2.42 6.28 -19.48
N GLU A 617 -1.77 5.21 -19.08
CA GLU A 617 -2.00 3.91 -19.68
C GLU A 617 -2.72 3.07 -18.64
N GLY A 618 -3.97 2.71 -18.92
CA GLY A 618 -4.76 1.80 -18.08
C GLY A 618 -4.00 0.51 -17.76
N TYR A 619 -4.57 -0.32 -16.88
CA TYR A 619 -3.92 -1.54 -16.39
C TYR A 619 -3.32 -2.41 -17.51
N ARG A 620 -2.02 -2.25 -17.76
CA ARG A 620 -1.24 -3.13 -18.64
C ARG A 620 -0.41 -4.03 -17.74
N GLN A 621 -0.76 -5.31 -17.76
CA GLN A 621 -0.01 -6.33 -17.05
C GLN A 621 1.47 -6.27 -17.43
N ARG A 622 2.32 -6.40 -16.42
CA ARG A 622 3.75 -6.65 -16.61
C ARG A 622 4.11 -7.89 -15.83
N GLY A 623 4.73 -8.85 -16.51
CA GLY A 623 5.45 -9.90 -15.81
C GLY A 623 6.71 -9.30 -15.22
N VAL A 624 6.88 -9.40 -13.90
CA VAL A 624 8.18 -9.21 -13.26
C VAL A 624 9.09 -10.34 -13.74
N ARG A 625 10.17 -10.01 -14.46
CA ARG A 625 11.12 -10.95 -15.05
C ARG A 625 12.41 -11.04 -14.27
N THR A 626 12.81 -9.96 -13.59
CA THR A 626 14.05 -9.87 -12.82
C THR A 626 13.84 -9.08 -11.54
N LYS A 627 14.74 -9.24 -10.57
CA LYS A 627 14.77 -8.48 -9.33
C LYS A 627 14.95 -6.97 -9.53
N TYR A 628 15.40 -6.55 -10.71
CA TYR A 628 15.57 -5.14 -11.04
C TYR A 628 14.32 -4.52 -11.64
N ASP A 629 13.32 -5.31 -12.04
CA ASP A 629 12.06 -4.77 -12.55
C ASP A 629 11.28 -4.08 -11.43
N VAL A 630 10.41 -3.14 -11.78
CA VAL A 630 9.59 -2.44 -10.80
C VAL A 630 8.35 -3.28 -10.48
N PRO A 631 8.14 -3.72 -9.22
CA PRO A 631 6.93 -4.44 -8.83
C PRO A 631 5.73 -3.48 -8.73
N PHE A 632 4.53 -4.05 -8.68
CA PHE A 632 3.33 -3.28 -8.34
C PHE A 632 3.41 -2.76 -6.90
N GLY A 633 3.05 -1.49 -6.71
CA GLY A 633 2.84 -0.90 -5.39
C GLY A 633 1.55 -1.38 -4.73
N LEU A 634 1.39 -1.05 -3.45
CA LEU A 634 0.24 -1.45 -2.64
C LEU A 634 -1.05 -0.75 -3.09
N THR A 635 -1.01 0.53 -3.42
CA THR A 635 -2.19 1.24 -3.92
C THR A 635 -2.64 0.65 -5.25
N GLU A 636 -1.69 0.23 -6.10
CA GLU A 636 -2.01 -0.46 -7.34
C GLU A 636 -2.69 -1.79 -7.06
N GLU A 637 -2.07 -2.67 -6.25
CA GLU A 637 -2.65 -3.95 -5.85
C GLU A 637 -4.08 -3.78 -5.27
N TYR A 638 -4.33 -2.72 -4.50
CA TYR A 638 -5.66 -2.39 -3.97
C TYR A 638 -6.65 -2.01 -5.07
N LEU A 639 -6.26 -1.10 -5.97
CA LEU A 639 -7.11 -0.64 -7.07
C LEU A 639 -7.39 -1.74 -8.10
N LEU A 640 -6.46 -2.68 -8.31
CA LEU A 640 -6.65 -3.81 -9.20
C LEU A 640 -7.73 -4.76 -8.72
N ARG A 641 -7.88 -4.89 -7.41
CA ARG A 641 -8.87 -5.78 -6.81
C ARG A 641 -10.32 -5.32 -7.02
N PHE A 642 -10.56 -4.04 -7.36
CA PHE A 642 -11.87 -3.57 -7.81
C PHE A 642 -12.33 -4.26 -9.10
N HIS A 643 -11.41 -4.61 -10.01
CA HIS A 643 -11.72 -5.37 -11.22
C HIS A 643 -12.27 -6.77 -10.93
N PHE A 644 -12.05 -7.29 -9.72
CA PHE A 644 -12.48 -8.62 -9.29
C PHE A 644 -13.58 -8.56 -8.23
N GLY A 645 -14.22 -7.40 -8.05
CA GLY A 645 -15.31 -7.21 -7.11
C GLY A 645 -14.91 -7.35 -5.64
N ARG A 646 -13.65 -7.05 -5.30
CA ARG A 646 -13.20 -6.95 -3.91
C ARG A 646 -13.21 -5.48 -3.44
N HIS A 647 -13.41 -5.28 -2.13
CA HIS A 647 -13.33 -4.00 -1.37
C HIS A 647 -14.58 -3.10 -1.36
N ASP A 648 -15.77 -3.69 -1.29
CA ASP A 648 -17.02 -2.92 -1.09
C ASP A 648 -17.01 -2.11 0.22
N ASP A 649 -16.44 -2.64 1.31
CA ASP A 649 -16.52 -2.05 2.65
C ASP A 649 -15.18 -1.52 3.20
N ALA A 650 -14.10 -2.29 3.09
CA ALA A 650 -12.79 -1.86 3.59
C ALA A 650 -12.19 -0.72 2.76
N ASP A 651 -11.40 0.14 3.42
CA ASP A 651 -10.45 1.01 2.73
C ASP A 651 -9.10 0.28 2.52
N MET A 652 -8.12 0.97 1.95
CA MET A 652 -6.82 0.41 1.64
C MET A 652 -6.07 -0.11 2.88
N ILE A 653 -6.08 0.62 4.01
CA ILE A 653 -5.35 0.20 5.22
C ILE A 653 -6.00 -1.07 5.80
N ASP A 654 -7.33 -1.07 5.94
CA ASP A 654 -8.05 -2.25 6.44
C ASP A 654 -7.82 -3.48 5.56
N THR A 655 -7.80 -3.29 4.24
CA THR A 655 -7.54 -4.35 3.27
C THR A 655 -6.17 -4.99 3.46
N TYR A 656 -5.15 -4.19 3.76
CA TYR A 656 -3.81 -4.72 4.00
C TYR A 656 -3.67 -5.37 5.38
N GLN A 657 -4.47 -4.95 6.36
CA GLN A 657 -4.57 -5.66 7.63
C GLN A 657 -5.17 -7.08 7.47
N GLU A 658 -6.06 -7.31 6.50
CA GLU A 658 -6.61 -8.66 6.24
C GLU A 658 -5.53 -9.72 5.97
N TYR A 659 -4.35 -9.35 5.47
CA TYR A 659 -3.23 -10.28 5.30
C TYR A 659 -2.84 -10.92 6.64
N TRP A 660 -2.69 -10.10 7.67
CA TRP A 660 -2.19 -10.51 8.98
C TRP A 660 -3.28 -11.17 9.83
N TYR A 661 -4.49 -10.59 9.83
CA TYR A 661 -5.60 -11.02 10.67
C TYR A 661 -6.40 -12.18 10.06
N ASP A 662 -6.67 -12.16 8.75
CA ASP A 662 -7.59 -13.12 8.10
C ASP A 662 -6.87 -14.25 7.37
N TRP A 663 -5.99 -13.94 6.42
CA TRP A 663 -5.30 -14.98 5.64
C TRP A 663 -4.21 -15.67 6.46
N GLY A 664 -3.31 -14.89 7.07
CA GLY A 664 -2.20 -15.39 7.88
C GLY A 664 -2.63 -15.97 9.22
N ALA A 665 -3.80 -15.58 9.71
CA ALA A 665 -4.40 -16.04 10.96
C ALA A 665 -3.52 -15.85 12.22
N PHE A 666 -2.67 -14.83 12.23
CA PHE A 666 -1.75 -14.54 13.33
C PHE A 666 -2.44 -13.90 14.56
N GLY A 667 -3.72 -13.52 14.42
CA GLY A 667 -4.47 -12.76 15.43
C GLY A 667 -4.06 -11.28 15.55
N GLY A 668 -3.07 -10.84 14.79
CA GLY A 668 -2.49 -9.50 14.86
C GLY A 668 -1.36 -9.32 13.86
N THR A 669 -0.81 -8.11 13.80
CA THR A 669 0.42 -7.86 13.06
C THR A 669 1.63 -8.49 13.77
N LEU A 670 2.77 -8.58 13.08
CA LEU A 670 3.98 -9.24 13.61
C LEU A 670 5.02 -8.26 14.13
N TYR A 671 5.15 -7.10 13.49
CA TYR A 671 6.22 -6.14 13.76
C TYR A 671 5.70 -4.73 14.01
N LYS A 672 6.43 -3.97 14.83
CA LYS A 672 6.11 -2.64 15.38
C LYS A 672 5.35 -1.69 14.43
N TYR A 673 5.81 -1.52 13.20
CA TYR A 673 5.24 -0.51 12.28
C TYR A 673 4.03 -1.01 11.48
N GLN A 674 3.68 -2.30 11.55
CA GLN A 674 2.65 -2.90 10.71
C GLN A 674 1.23 -2.53 11.11
N ASP A 675 1.00 -2.10 12.35
CA ASP A 675 -0.32 -1.62 12.78
C ASP A 675 -0.74 -0.34 12.01
N LEU A 676 0.22 0.47 11.55
CA LEU A 676 -0.03 1.64 10.69
C LEU A 676 0.32 1.37 9.22
N PHE A 677 1.47 0.74 8.96
CA PHE A 677 2.00 0.49 7.61
C PHE A 677 2.07 -1.02 7.36
N PRO A 678 0.93 -1.67 7.00
CA PRO A 678 0.70 -3.12 7.09
C PRO A 678 1.37 -3.97 6.02
N TRP A 679 2.68 -3.79 5.81
CA TRP A 679 3.50 -4.61 4.92
C TRP A 679 4.75 -5.14 5.62
N ASP A 680 5.38 -6.14 5.02
CA ASP A 680 6.75 -6.54 5.38
C ASP A 680 7.73 -5.82 4.43
N CYS A 681 8.67 -5.05 5.00
CA CYS A 681 9.66 -4.26 4.27
C CYS A 681 10.97 -5.02 3.94
N THR A 682 11.00 -6.34 4.14
CA THR A 682 12.12 -7.21 3.76
C THR A 682 12.21 -7.30 2.24
N GLU A 683 13.35 -6.89 1.69
CA GLU A 683 13.60 -6.96 0.24
C GLU A 683 13.90 -8.39 -0.18
N ALA A 684 13.21 -8.86 -1.22
CA ALA A 684 13.51 -10.11 -1.87
C ALA A 684 14.81 -10.01 -2.68
N TYR A 685 15.36 -11.17 -3.00
CA TYR A 685 16.40 -11.36 -4.00
C TYR A 685 17.81 -10.80 -3.67
N GLU A 686 18.24 -10.95 -2.41
CA GLU A 686 19.55 -10.54 -1.88
C GLU A 686 19.85 -9.05 -2.08
N ARG A 687 18.81 -8.21 -2.10
CA ARG A 687 18.95 -6.76 -2.35
C ARG A 687 19.34 -5.96 -1.12
N TYR A 688 18.80 -6.32 0.04
CA TYR A 688 19.03 -5.59 1.29
C TYR A 688 19.05 -6.54 2.49
N PRO A 689 20.04 -6.41 3.41
CA PRO A 689 20.23 -7.39 4.49
C PRO A 689 19.24 -7.23 5.65
N THR A 690 18.76 -6.01 5.92
CA THR A 690 17.82 -5.78 7.04
C THR A 690 16.43 -6.31 6.69
N LYS A 691 15.91 -7.13 7.60
CA LYS A 691 14.55 -7.70 7.55
C LYS A 691 13.57 -6.83 8.33
N CYS A 692 12.29 -6.93 8.00
CA CYS A 692 11.22 -6.35 8.80
C CYS A 692 11.26 -6.91 10.22
N GLY A 693 10.95 -6.07 11.22
CA GLY A 693 11.18 -6.37 12.64
C GLY A 693 12.54 -5.88 13.16
N GLY A 694 13.57 -5.85 12.31
CA GLY A 694 14.87 -5.22 12.60
C GLY A 694 15.09 -3.87 11.88
N CYS A 695 14.09 -3.40 11.12
CA CYS A 695 14.12 -2.12 10.43
C CYS A 695 13.74 -0.96 11.36
N ASN A 696 14.26 0.24 11.10
CA ASN A 696 13.73 1.49 11.65
C ASN A 696 12.54 2.00 10.80
N LEU A 697 11.84 3.03 11.28
CA LEU A 697 10.68 3.60 10.58
C LEU A 697 11.06 4.06 9.16
N ALA A 698 12.25 4.64 8.99
CA ALA A 698 12.74 5.13 7.71
C ALA A 698 12.83 4.04 6.65
N LYS A 699 13.49 2.92 6.96
CA LYS A 699 13.58 1.77 6.05
C LYS A 699 12.21 1.19 5.73
N HIS A 700 11.29 1.18 6.70
CA HIS A 700 9.93 0.66 6.53
C HIS A 700 9.12 1.45 5.51
N VAL A 701 9.11 2.79 5.62
CA VAL A 701 8.31 3.67 4.74
C VAL A 701 8.96 3.93 3.39
N TRP A 702 10.29 3.91 3.30
CA TRP A 702 10.98 4.00 2.01
C TRP A 702 10.93 2.70 1.19
N ALA A 703 10.41 1.60 1.75
CA ALA A 703 10.12 0.39 0.98
C ALA A 703 9.08 0.64 -0.12
N PHE A 704 8.11 1.53 0.15
CA PHE A 704 7.04 1.93 -0.78
C PHE A 704 6.75 3.42 -0.63
N PRO A 705 7.58 4.32 -1.21
CA PRO A 705 7.47 5.76 -0.95
C PRO A 705 6.10 6.33 -1.36
N PHE A 706 5.66 6.06 -2.59
CA PHE A 706 4.34 6.50 -3.09
C PHE A 706 3.19 6.01 -2.20
N ASP A 707 3.20 4.73 -1.83
CA ASP A 707 2.16 4.14 -0.98
C ASP A 707 2.22 4.68 0.45
N SER A 708 3.41 4.99 0.97
CA SER A 708 3.57 5.50 2.34
C SER A 708 3.02 6.91 2.49
N TRP A 709 3.30 7.83 1.55
CA TRP A 709 2.64 9.15 1.55
C TRP A 709 1.13 9.02 1.40
N SER A 710 0.69 8.13 0.50
CA SER A 710 -0.72 7.86 0.23
C SER A 710 -1.46 7.31 1.47
N MET A 711 -0.85 6.37 2.20
CA MET A 711 -1.38 5.83 3.45
C MET A 711 -1.33 6.84 4.59
N ALA A 712 -0.27 7.65 4.70
CA ALA A 712 -0.19 8.71 5.71
C ALA A 712 -1.35 9.72 5.56
N SER A 713 -1.66 10.15 4.33
CA SER A 713 -2.82 11.01 4.06
C SER A 713 -4.14 10.33 4.46
N LEU A 714 -4.30 9.03 4.20
CA LEU A 714 -5.49 8.27 4.61
C LEU A 714 -5.58 8.14 6.14
N HIS A 715 -4.47 7.91 6.86
CA HIS A 715 -4.42 7.90 8.32
C HIS A 715 -4.88 9.21 8.93
N LEU A 716 -4.45 10.34 8.36
CA LEU A 716 -4.83 11.69 8.78
C LEU A 716 -6.30 12.03 8.45
N SER A 717 -7.03 11.17 7.74
CA SER A 717 -8.49 11.31 7.55
C SER A 717 -9.32 10.45 8.51
N ARG A 718 -8.67 9.57 9.31
CA ARG A 718 -9.34 8.60 10.19
C ARG A 718 -9.42 9.08 11.63
N ASP A 719 -10.62 9.06 12.17
CA ASP A 719 -10.86 9.22 13.61
C ASP A 719 -10.33 8.02 14.42
N ARG A 720 -10.08 8.22 15.73
CA ARG A 720 -9.52 7.19 16.62
C ARG A 720 -10.32 5.88 16.66
N HIS A 721 -11.65 5.97 16.60
CA HIS A 721 -12.55 4.81 16.65
C HIS A 721 -12.59 4.04 15.32
N MET A 722 -11.96 4.55 14.25
CA MET A 722 -11.81 3.85 12.97
C MET A 722 -10.57 2.93 12.93
N TYR A 723 -9.89 2.75 14.06
CA TYR A 723 -8.79 1.82 14.27
C TYR A 723 -9.24 0.65 15.15
N ALA A 724 -8.71 -0.55 14.89
CA ALA A 724 -8.77 -1.62 15.87
C ALA A 724 -7.68 -1.41 16.95
N PRO A 725 -7.79 -2.05 18.13
CA PRO A 725 -6.72 -2.02 19.12
C PRO A 725 -5.38 -2.51 18.53
N ALA A 726 -4.28 -1.83 18.88
CA ALA A 726 -2.97 -2.19 18.37
C ALA A 726 -2.51 -3.51 19.00
N THR A 727 -1.85 -4.36 18.21
CA THR A 727 -1.47 -5.71 18.65
C THR A 727 0.02 -5.88 18.87
N THR A 728 0.85 -5.09 18.18
CA THR A 728 2.31 -5.16 18.30
C THR A 728 2.86 -4.11 19.25
N ASP A 729 2.46 -2.85 19.06
CA ASP A 729 2.83 -1.75 19.94
C ASP A 729 1.58 -1.24 20.68
N LYS A 730 1.34 -1.82 21.87
CA LYS A 730 0.17 -1.46 22.69
C LYS A 730 0.18 0.02 23.11
N ASP A 731 1.35 0.65 23.13
CA ASP A 731 1.49 2.08 23.44
C ASP A 731 1.00 2.98 22.31
N MET A 732 0.60 2.41 21.17
CA MET A 732 -0.03 3.09 20.03
C MET A 732 -1.54 2.79 19.89
N THR A 733 -2.13 2.10 20.87
CA THR A 733 -3.55 1.74 20.86
C THR A 733 -4.43 3.00 20.83
N ALA A 734 -5.28 3.12 19.80
CA ALA A 734 -6.14 4.29 19.60
C ALA A 734 -7.49 4.19 20.36
N VAL A 735 -8.00 2.99 20.56
CA VAL A 735 -9.30 2.70 21.17
C VAL A 735 -9.29 1.34 21.87
N GLY A 736 -10.20 1.13 22.83
CA GLY A 736 -10.33 -0.10 23.60
C GLY A 736 -9.47 -0.09 24.87
N GLU A 737 -9.27 -1.28 25.44
CA GLU A 737 -8.45 -1.45 26.64
C GLU A 737 -7.00 -0.99 26.39
N GLY A 738 -6.47 -0.18 27.31
CA GLY A 738 -5.13 0.41 27.19
C GLY A 738 -5.04 1.67 26.33
N ALA A 739 -6.13 2.13 25.70
CA ALA A 739 -6.14 3.40 24.98
C ALA A 739 -6.11 4.60 25.93
N SER A 740 -5.21 5.54 25.67
CA SER A 740 -5.05 6.80 26.40
C SER A 740 -4.84 7.96 25.42
N THR A 741 -4.92 9.20 25.92
CA THR A 741 -4.58 10.40 25.13
C THR A 741 -3.13 10.33 24.63
N SER A 742 -2.21 9.87 25.48
CA SER A 742 -0.79 9.71 25.16
C SER A 742 -0.55 8.64 24.10
N SER A 743 -1.24 7.49 24.17
CA SER A 743 -1.10 6.43 23.15
C SER A 743 -1.67 6.85 21.80
N TRP A 744 -2.76 7.61 21.80
CA TRP A 744 -3.33 8.20 20.59
C TRP A 744 -2.39 9.25 19.98
N MET A 745 -1.81 10.13 20.80
CA MET A 745 -0.80 11.07 20.34
C MET A 745 0.41 10.35 19.74
N ARG A 746 0.91 9.27 20.37
CA ARG A 746 2.00 8.45 19.84
C ARG A 746 1.67 7.84 18.48
N ASN A 747 0.43 7.36 18.31
CA ASN A 747 -0.08 6.87 17.03
C ASN A 747 0.02 7.95 15.93
N ARG A 748 -0.46 9.17 16.22
CA ARG A 748 -0.43 10.30 15.29
C ARG A 748 0.98 10.79 14.99
N LEU A 749 1.81 10.94 16.02
CA LEU A 749 3.21 11.33 15.88
C LEU A 749 4.02 10.32 15.05
N THR A 750 3.70 9.03 15.12
CA THR A 750 4.36 8.01 14.27
C THR A 750 4.04 8.23 12.79
N VAL A 751 2.79 8.53 12.43
CA VAL A 751 2.39 8.86 11.05
C VAL A 751 3.06 10.17 10.57
N LEU A 752 3.12 11.18 11.43
CA LEU A 752 3.76 12.46 11.11
C LEU A 752 5.28 12.31 10.97
N SER A 753 5.91 11.50 11.83
CA SER A 753 7.33 11.17 11.76
C SER A 753 7.67 10.44 10.45
N ALA A 754 6.84 9.47 10.05
CA ALA A 754 6.96 8.80 8.75
C ALA A 754 6.92 9.81 7.59
N THR A 755 5.96 10.73 7.61
CA THR A 755 5.82 11.80 6.60
C THR A 755 7.05 12.72 6.58
N SER A 756 7.56 13.10 7.75
CA SER A 756 8.78 13.89 7.92
C SER A 756 10.02 13.21 7.35
N ILE A 757 10.21 11.91 7.63
CA ILE A 757 11.31 11.11 7.09
C ILE A 757 11.26 11.06 5.55
N LEU A 758 10.08 10.83 4.99
CA LEU A 758 9.88 10.82 3.54
C LEU A 758 10.19 12.19 2.93
N ASN A 759 9.70 13.28 3.52
CA ASN A 759 9.94 14.64 3.04
C ASN A 759 11.40 15.09 3.15
N ARG A 760 12.12 14.70 4.21
CA ARG A 760 13.55 14.99 4.37
C ARG A 760 14.39 14.35 3.27
N ALA A 761 14.15 13.08 2.96
CA ALA A 761 14.86 12.41 1.86
C ALA A 761 14.41 12.91 0.48
N ALA A 762 13.12 13.19 0.26
CA ALA A 762 12.64 13.80 -0.99
C ALA A 762 13.28 15.18 -1.23
N THR A 763 13.42 15.98 -0.19
CA THR A 763 14.13 17.28 -0.22
C THR A 763 15.59 17.12 -0.60
N ALA A 764 16.28 16.16 0.03
CA ALA A 764 17.68 15.88 -0.29
C ALA A 764 17.84 15.42 -1.75
N MET A 765 16.92 14.59 -2.24
CA MET A 765 16.85 14.17 -3.64
C MET A 765 16.65 15.39 -4.57
N ALA A 766 15.67 16.25 -4.26
CA ALA A 766 15.37 17.47 -5.00
C ALA A 766 16.54 18.47 -5.02
N ARG A 767 17.44 18.45 -4.03
CA ARG A 767 18.66 19.29 -3.98
C ARG A 767 19.86 18.67 -4.70
N THR A 768 19.84 17.36 -4.98
CA THR A 768 20.97 16.64 -5.55
C THR A 768 20.99 16.75 -7.07
N LYS A 769 21.90 17.58 -7.62
CA LYS A 769 22.00 17.85 -9.06
C LYS A 769 22.30 16.59 -9.89
N GLU A 770 23.10 15.68 -9.36
CA GLU A 770 23.42 14.40 -9.99
C GLU A 770 22.15 13.56 -10.23
N LEU A 771 21.26 13.51 -9.23
CA LEU A 771 20.01 12.77 -9.32
C LEU A 771 19.01 13.43 -10.28
N GLN A 772 18.92 14.76 -10.27
CA GLN A 772 18.07 15.48 -11.23
C GLN A 772 18.47 15.16 -12.67
N LYS A 773 19.78 15.12 -12.96
CA LYS A 773 20.29 14.73 -14.29
C LYS A 773 19.95 13.27 -14.61
N ALA A 774 20.21 12.37 -13.65
CA ALA A 774 19.96 10.93 -13.83
C ALA A 774 18.47 10.56 -13.96
N THR A 775 17.55 11.45 -13.59
CA THR A 775 16.09 11.24 -13.69
C THR A 775 15.45 12.01 -14.86
N ALA A 776 16.23 12.77 -15.63
CA ALA A 776 15.73 13.60 -16.73
C ALA A 776 15.04 12.79 -17.83
N TRP A 777 15.49 11.56 -18.05
CA TRP A 777 14.90 10.63 -19.01
C TRP A 777 13.42 10.31 -18.73
N LEU A 778 12.95 10.40 -17.48
CA LEU A 778 11.57 10.08 -17.09
C LEU A 778 10.51 10.99 -17.73
N HIS A 779 10.91 12.14 -18.25
CA HIS A 779 10.00 13.13 -18.80
C HIS A 779 10.29 13.51 -20.26
N ASN A 780 11.33 12.93 -20.87
CA ASN A 780 11.61 13.12 -22.30
C ASN A 780 10.50 12.45 -23.15
N SER A 781 9.81 13.24 -23.97
CA SER A 781 8.72 12.80 -24.85
C SER A 781 9.16 11.88 -26.00
N GLU A 782 10.46 11.85 -26.31
CA GLU A 782 11.02 11.01 -27.38
C GLU A 782 11.26 9.56 -26.96
N LEU A 783 11.32 9.28 -25.65
CA LEU A 783 11.38 7.93 -25.10
C LEU A 783 9.99 7.30 -25.19
N ARG A 784 9.67 6.84 -26.41
CA ARG A 784 8.49 6.07 -26.83
C ARG A 784 8.04 5.07 -25.75
N PRO A 785 7.05 5.44 -24.90
CA PRO A 785 6.55 4.59 -23.81
C PRO A 785 5.90 3.31 -24.32
N ASP A 786 5.52 3.30 -25.60
CA ASP A 786 5.02 2.16 -26.36
C ASP A 786 6.03 1.01 -26.51
N LEU A 787 7.31 1.21 -26.18
CA LEU A 787 8.35 0.18 -26.30
C LEU A 787 8.66 -0.59 -24.99
N ASP A 788 8.30 -0.05 -23.83
CA ASP A 788 8.39 -0.77 -22.55
C ASP A 788 7.45 -0.13 -21.51
N PRO A 789 6.21 -0.65 -21.36
CA PRO A 789 5.27 -0.19 -20.35
C PRO A 789 5.95 -0.08 -18.98
N SER A 790 6.83 -1.05 -18.65
CA SER A 790 8.10 -0.89 -17.92
C SER A 790 8.38 0.39 -17.15
N LEU A 791 8.57 1.41 -17.98
CA LEU A 791 9.24 2.65 -17.65
C LEU A 791 8.26 3.74 -17.28
N ILE A 792 6.97 3.57 -17.59
CA ILE A 792 5.91 4.57 -17.41
C ILE A 792 5.62 4.84 -15.94
N ARG A 793 5.83 3.83 -15.08
CA ARG A 793 5.36 3.82 -13.69
C ARG A 793 6.47 3.64 -12.65
N VAL A 794 7.73 3.77 -13.07
CA VAL A 794 8.89 3.59 -12.18
C VAL A 794 8.90 4.56 -10.99
N LYS A 795 8.20 5.70 -11.11
CA LYS A 795 8.04 6.67 -10.02
C LYS A 795 7.19 6.13 -8.87
N LEU A 796 6.31 5.17 -9.14
CA LEU A 796 5.46 4.52 -8.13
C LEU A 796 6.14 3.31 -7.50
N GLY A 797 7.36 2.99 -7.94
CA GLY A 797 8.03 1.75 -7.59
C GLY A 797 8.42 1.64 -6.13
N GLY A 798 8.36 0.41 -5.63
CA GLY A 798 8.86 0.00 -4.32
C GLY A 798 9.71 -1.26 -4.41
N ILE A 799 9.97 -1.89 -3.27
CA ILE A 799 10.78 -3.10 -3.20
C ILE A 799 10.01 -4.33 -3.71
N HIS A 800 10.73 -5.35 -4.18
CA HIS A 800 10.17 -6.69 -4.23
C HIS A 800 10.04 -7.19 -2.80
N ARG A 801 8.81 -7.43 -2.32
CA ARG A 801 8.61 -7.95 -0.96
C ARG A 801 9.02 -9.42 -0.88
N ALA A 802 9.77 -9.76 0.15
CA ALA A 802 10.00 -11.16 0.52
C ALA A 802 8.76 -11.81 1.15
N GLN A 803 7.75 -11.00 1.54
CA GLN A 803 6.45 -11.42 2.06
C GLN A 803 5.84 -12.58 1.25
N PRO A 804 5.44 -13.69 1.89
CA PRO A 804 4.69 -14.78 1.25
C PRO A 804 3.41 -14.26 0.61
N PHE A 805 3.08 -14.77 -0.59
CA PHE A 805 1.91 -14.31 -1.32
C PHE A 805 0.62 -14.88 -0.74
N SER A 806 -0.34 -14.01 -0.43
CA SER A 806 -1.64 -14.47 0.04
C SER A 806 -2.63 -14.73 -1.08
N HIS A 807 -2.62 -13.93 -2.15
CA HIS A 807 -3.74 -13.95 -3.11
C HIS A 807 -3.43 -13.68 -4.58
N HIS A 808 -2.23 -13.24 -5.00
CA HIS A 808 -2.06 -12.67 -6.35
C HIS A 808 -0.85 -13.15 -7.17
N PHE A 809 -0.07 -14.12 -6.70
CA PHE A 809 1.10 -14.52 -7.50
C PHE A 809 1.38 -16.00 -7.63
N GLU A 810 0.95 -16.89 -6.76
CA GLU A 810 1.15 -18.32 -7.00
C GLU A 810 0.29 -19.11 -6.03
N ALA A 811 -0.61 -19.93 -6.57
CA ALA A 811 -0.79 -21.32 -6.16
C ALA A 811 -2.01 -21.89 -6.90
N GLY A 812 -1.79 -22.91 -7.71
CA GLY A 812 -2.80 -23.79 -8.31
C GLY A 812 -3.56 -24.64 -7.29
N THR A 813 -3.55 -24.25 -6.02
CA THR A 813 -4.25 -24.92 -4.92
C THR A 813 -5.38 -24.01 -4.43
N TYR A 814 -6.61 -24.42 -4.71
CA TYR A 814 -7.81 -23.64 -4.47
C TYR A 814 -7.98 -23.15 -3.02
N LYS A 815 -7.46 -23.91 -2.03
CA LYS A 815 -7.63 -23.62 -0.60
C LYS A 815 -6.69 -22.53 -0.06
N HIS A 816 -5.43 -22.49 -0.48
CA HIS A 816 -4.43 -21.55 0.05
C HIS A 816 -4.69 -20.09 -0.36
N PHE A 817 -5.60 -19.90 -1.30
CA PHE A 817 -6.16 -18.60 -1.62
C PHE A 817 -7.00 -17.99 -0.48
N PHE A 818 -7.57 -18.80 0.41
CA PHE A 818 -8.49 -18.35 1.45
C PHE A 818 -7.85 -18.25 2.84
N VAL A 819 -6.87 -19.10 3.13
CA VAL A 819 -6.13 -19.18 4.41
C VAL A 819 -4.72 -19.72 4.18
N ALA A 820 -3.77 -19.35 5.04
CA ALA A 820 -2.41 -19.84 4.98
C ALA A 820 -2.29 -21.33 5.40
N PRO A 821 -1.26 -22.05 4.92
CA PRO A 821 -1.02 -23.45 5.32
C PRO A 821 -0.84 -23.64 6.84
N TRP A 822 -0.31 -22.64 7.54
CA TRP A 822 0.00 -22.68 8.97
C TRP A 822 -1.16 -22.23 9.88
N THR A 823 -2.33 -21.92 9.33
CA THR A 823 -3.44 -21.28 10.08
C THR A 823 -3.88 -22.00 11.37
N ILE A 824 -3.68 -23.32 11.47
CA ILE A 824 -4.06 -24.09 12.66
C ILE A 824 -2.97 -24.18 13.74
N TRP A 825 -1.75 -23.73 13.43
CA TRP A 825 -0.59 -23.86 14.33
C TRP A 825 -0.60 -22.79 15.42
N PRO A 826 0.13 -23.01 16.55
CA PRO A 826 0.38 -21.97 17.53
C PRO A 826 1.05 -20.75 16.90
N ARG A 827 0.75 -19.55 17.42
CA ARG A 827 1.22 -18.28 16.84
C ARG A 827 2.73 -18.24 16.62
N GLU A 828 3.53 -18.77 17.54
CA GLU A 828 4.98 -18.84 17.41
C GLU A 828 5.43 -19.69 16.21
N GLU A 829 4.82 -20.87 16.02
CA GLU A 829 5.08 -21.75 14.87
C GLU A 829 4.58 -21.16 13.54
N GLN A 830 3.49 -20.38 13.58
CA GLN A 830 3.02 -19.61 12.43
C GLN A 830 4.05 -18.55 12.00
N ILE A 831 4.60 -17.81 12.98
CA ILE A 831 5.62 -16.79 12.75
C ILE A 831 6.89 -17.44 12.21
N GLU A 832 7.37 -18.52 12.83
CA GLU A 832 8.54 -19.27 12.36
C GLU A 832 8.38 -19.70 10.88
N GLN A 833 7.21 -20.23 10.51
CA GLN A 833 6.94 -20.62 9.13
C GLN A 833 6.92 -19.44 8.17
N TYR A 834 6.28 -18.34 8.58
CA TYR A 834 6.24 -17.11 7.81
C TYR A 834 7.66 -16.58 7.54
N GLU A 835 8.47 -16.49 8.59
CA GLU A 835 9.85 -15.99 8.52
C GLU A 835 10.73 -16.92 7.69
N THR A 836 10.55 -18.23 7.81
CA THR A 836 11.25 -19.22 6.97
C THR A 836 11.00 -18.97 5.48
N LEU A 837 9.72 -18.85 5.07
CA LEU A 837 9.36 -18.62 3.67
C LEU A 837 9.81 -17.25 3.17
N ARG A 838 9.69 -16.22 4.01
CA ARG A 838 10.18 -14.87 3.72
C ARG A 838 11.69 -14.89 3.50
N ASP A 839 12.43 -15.52 4.41
CA ASP A 839 13.89 -15.51 4.40
C ASP A 839 14.45 -16.34 3.25
N GLN A 840 13.81 -17.46 2.90
CA GLN A 840 14.12 -18.22 1.69
C GLN A 840 14.00 -17.34 0.44
N ARG A 841 12.92 -16.56 0.33
CA ARG A 841 12.73 -15.65 -0.80
C ARG A 841 13.70 -14.47 -0.78
N ALA A 842 14.05 -13.97 0.40
CA ALA A 842 15.08 -12.94 0.56
C ALA A 842 16.47 -13.45 0.12
N ALA A 843 16.77 -14.73 0.34
CA ALA A 843 18.03 -15.37 -0.04
C ALA A 843 18.09 -15.85 -1.50
N MET A 844 17.01 -15.75 -2.28
CA MET A 844 17.06 -16.11 -3.70
C MET A 844 17.96 -15.15 -4.48
N ALA A 845 18.70 -15.60 -5.48
CA ALA A 845 19.53 -14.69 -6.26
C ALA A 845 18.71 -13.74 -7.18
N ASP A 846 17.55 -14.20 -7.66
CA ASP A 846 16.69 -13.49 -8.62
C ASP A 846 15.27 -14.12 -8.68
N VAL A 847 14.34 -13.46 -9.39
CA VAL A 847 12.95 -13.92 -9.62
C VAL A 847 12.94 -15.27 -10.34
N PRO A 848 12.33 -16.35 -9.81
CA PRO A 848 12.30 -17.64 -10.49
C PRO A 848 11.71 -17.58 -11.90
N VAL A 849 12.31 -18.32 -12.83
CA VAL A 849 11.81 -18.37 -14.21
C VAL A 849 10.61 -19.30 -14.28
N ARG A 850 9.42 -18.73 -14.51
CA ARG A 850 8.24 -19.52 -14.86
C ARG A 850 8.51 -20.22 -16.20
N ALA A 851 8.49 -21.56 -16.20
CA ALA A 851 8.58 -22.31 -17.45
C ALA A 851 7.41 -21.87 -18.35
N TYR A 852 7.72 -21.45 -19.59
CA TYR A 852 6.79 -20.91 -20.58
C TYR A 852 5.68 -21.89 -21.04
N ASN A 853 5.54 -23.05 -20.39
CA ASN A 853 4.55 -24.08 -20.74
C ASN A 853 3.50 -24.20 -19.62
N SER A 854 2.26 -23.75 -19.90
CA SER A 854 1.00 -24.12 -19.22
C SER A 854 0.92 -23.79 -17.71
N ARG A 855 0.27 -22.73 -17.24
CA ARG A 855 -1.18 -22.48 -17.19
C ARG A 855 -2.05 -23.70 -17.51
N TYR A 856 -2.56 -24.32 -16.44
CA TYR A 856 -3.61 -25.35 -16.42
C TYR A 856 -3.51 -26.36 -17.57
N PRO A 857 -2.80 -27.49 -17.44
CA PRO A 857 -3.12 -28.62 -18.30
C PRO A 857 -4.59 -28.94 -18.04
N LEU A 858 -5.41 -28.94 -19.10
CA LEU A 858 -6.65 -29.70 -19.15
C LEU A 858 -6.27 -31.18 -19.04
N SER A 859 -5.79 -31.60 -17.87
CA SER A 859 -5.65 -33.02 -17.54
C SER A 859 -7.02 -33.49 -17.11
N THR A 860 -7.67 -34.27 -17.97
CA THR A 860 -8.94 -34.94 -17.71
C THR A 860 -8.77 -36.21 -16.88
N THR A 861 -7.63 -36.41 -16.21
CA THR A 861 -7.41 -37.53 -15.30
C THR A 861 -7.11 -37.02 -13.88
N PRO A 862 -7.81 -37.52 -12.85
CA PRO A 862 -7.53 -37.23 -11.45
C PRO A 862 -6.34 -38.08 -10.97
N GLU A 863 -5.20 -37.98 -11.65
CA GLU A 863 -3.94 -38.51 -11.17
C GLU A 863 -3.07 -37.33 -10.75
N GLU A 864 -2.56 -37.43 -9.53
CA GLU A 864 -1.76 -36.45 -8.81
C GLU A 864 -0.53 -36.06 -9.64
N THR A 865 -0.64 -34.96 -10.39
CA THR A 865 0.54 -34.30 -10.95
C THR A 865 1.23 -33.53 -9.82
N PRO A 866 2.52 -33.81 -9.51
CA PRO A 866 3.25 -33.09 -8.48
C PRO A 866 3.39 -31.62 -8.90
N TYR A 867 2.74 -30.75 -8.14
CA TYR A 867 2.64 -29.32 -8.41
C TYR A 867 3.91 -28.60 -7.93
N ARG A 868 4.54 -27.80 -8.80
CA ARG A 868 5.61 -26.88 -8.42
C ARG A 868 5.02 -25.63 -7.77
N GLY A 869 4.84 -25.67 -6.45
CA GLY A 869 4.60 -24.50 -5.59
C GLY A 869 5.91 -23.92 -5.05
N PHE A 870 5.81 -22.82 -4.29
CA PHE A 870 6.90 -21.95 -3.79
C PHE A 870 7.93 -22.62 -2.84
N GLU A 871 8.03 -23.94 -2.78
CA GLU A 871 8.88 -24.65 -1.82
C GLU A 871 10.27 -24.99 -2.37
N GLY A 872 10.51 -24.92 -3.68
CA GLY A 872 11.83 -25.31 -4.22
C GLY A 872 12.25 -26.77 -3.91
N LEU A 873 11.36 -27.58 -3.33
CA LEU A 873 11.60 -28.97 -2.95
C LEU A 873 10.75 -29.89 -3.82
N TRP A 874 11.36 -30.94 -4.37
CA TRP A 874 10.63 -32.09 -4.89
C TRP A 874 10.35 -33.00 -3.70
N VAL A 875 9.14 -32.96 -3.14
CA VAL A 875 8.65 -34.07 -2.34
C VAL A 875 7.78 -34.91 -3.27
N LEU A 876 8.39 -35.96 -3.83
CA LEU A 876 7.60 -37.11 -4.25
C LEU A 876 7.35 -37.90 -2.98
N GLU A 877 6.14 -37.83 -2.44
CA GLU A 877 5.66 -38.84 -1.49
C GLU A 877 5.55 -40.15 -2.27
N ASP A 878 6.58 -41.00 -2.19
CA ASP A 878 6.38 -42.40 -2.53
C ASP A 878 5.58 -43.05 -1.39
N ASN A 879 4.66 -43.94 -1.77
CA ASN A 879 3.66 -44.61 -0.91
C ASN A 879 4.25 -45.52 0.21
N THR A 880 5.48 -45.29 0.65
CA THR A 880 6.21 -46.10 1.62
C THR A 880 6.57 -45.36 2.91
N GLY A 881 6.32 -44.05 3.03
CA GLY A 881 6.43 -43.33 4.30
C GLY A 881 7.86 -43.12 4.84
N GLU A 882 8.88 -43.08 3.98
CA GLU A 882 10.26 -42.73 4.36
C GLU A 882 10.75 -41.50 3.58
N GLU A 883 11.19 -40.45 4.29
CA GLU A 883 11.80 -39.26 3.70
C GLU A 883 13.22 -39.57 3.17
N CYS A 884 13.45 -39.38 1.87
CA CYS A 884 14.80 -39.44 1.28
C CYS A 884 15.15 -38.13 0.59
N MET A 885 16.29 -37.54 0.97
CA MET A 885 16.77 -36.27 0.44
C MET A 885 17.56 -36.48 -0.87
N TRP A 886 17.12 -35.86 -1.97
CA TRP A 886 17.81 -35.94 -3.27
C TRP A 886 18.59 -34.65 -3.56
N LYS A 887 19.91 -34.74 -3.77
CA LYS A 887 20.72 -33.66 -4.34
C LYS A 887 20.92 -33.89 -5.85
N SER A 888 20.74 -32.83 -6.64
CA SER A 888 20.98 -32.86 -8.09
C SER A 888 22.30 -32.15 -8.40
N ASP A 889 23.35 -32.93 -8.61
CA ASP A 889 24.52 -32.47 -9.36
C ASP A 889 24.48 -33.05 -10.78
N ASN A 890 24.51 -32.16 -11.78
CA ASN A 890 24.73 -32.50 -13.20
C ASN A 890 23.88 -33.64 -13.80
N GLY A 891 22.56 -33.61 -13.59
CA GLY A 891 21.61 -34.30 -14.47
C GLY A 891 21.46 -35.81 -14.29
N ASN A 892 22.03 -36.41 -13.24
CA ASN A 892 21.73 -37.79 -12.83
C ASN A 892 21.35 -37.83 -11.34
N ALA A 893 20.11 -38.17 -11.04
CA ALA A 893 19.65 -38.37 -9.68
C ALA A 893 20.17 -39.72 -9.15
N LYS A 894 20.89 -39.72 -8.02
CA LYS A 894 21.31 -40.94 -7.32
C LYS A 894 20.89 -40.85 -5.85
N CYS A 895 20.24 -41.89 -5.35
CA CYS A 895 19.84 -42.00 -3.95
C CYS A 895 21.10 -42.18 -3.10
N ILE A 896 21.38 -41.25 -2.18
CA ILE A 896 22.47 -41.38 -1.22
C ILE A 896 21.85 -41.78 0.11
N LYS A 897 22.03 -43.04 0.53
CA LYS A 897 21.82 -43.45 1.92
C LYS A 897 23.10 -43.12 2.69
N GLU A 898 23.13 -42.02 3.43
CA GLU A 898 24.22 -41.78 4.39
C GLU A 898 23.91 -42.53 5.69
N GLU A 899 24.59 -43.66 5.90
CA GLU A 899 24.79 -44.22 7.24
C GLU A 899 25.74 -43.30 8.00
N VAL A 900 25.21 -42.45 8.88
CA VAL A 900 26.03 -41.71 9.84
C VAL A 900 26.44 -42.68 10.95
N SER A 901 27.60 -43.30 10.80
CA SER A 901 28.30 -43.98 11.89
C SER A 901 29.16 -42.97 12.64
N CYS A 902 28.68 -42.53 13.80
CA CYS A 902 29.48 -41.77 14.76
C CYS A 902 30.52 -42.68 15.41
N LYS A 903 31.76 -42.73 14.89
CA LYS A 903 32.95 -43.17 15.66
C LYS A 903 34.25 -42.49 15.20
N ASP A 904 34.91 -41.91 16.21
CA ASP A 904 36.36 -41.82 16.42
C ASP A 904 37.21 -40.65 15.84
N VAL A 905 37.36 -39.61 16.69
CA VAL A 905 38.63 -39.05 17.25
C VAL A 905 39.55 -38.18 16.33
N PRO A 906 40.35 -37.20 16.82
CA PRO A 906 40.35 -36.39 18.07
C PRO A 906 40.37 -34.85 17.85
N MET A 907 40.03 -34.12 18.91
CA MET A 907 40.49 -32.76 19.18
C MET A 907 41.99 -32.74 19.53
N ASP A 908 42.75 -31.79 18.98
CA ASP A 908 44.01 -31.32 19.57
C ASP A 908 44.16 -29.80 19.40
N ASP A 909 44.23 -29.13 20.56
CA ASP A 909 44.95 -27.93 20.98
C ASP A 909 45.30 -26.81 19.97
N VAL A 910 44.65 -25.64 20.16
CA VAL A 910 45.28 -24.33 19.91
C VAL A 910 45.09 -23.42 21.12
N LYS A 911 46.21 -23.11 21.79
CA LYS A 911 46.32 -22.20 22.94
C LYS A 911 46.24 -20.72 22.48
N PRO A 912 45.74 -19.80 23.33
CA PRO A 912 45.75 -18.36 23.07
C PRO A 912 46.95 -17.68 23.77
N ASN A 913 47.67 -16.79 23.07
CA ASN A 913 47.96 -15.40 23.51
C ASN A 913 49.08 -14.71 22.70
N ASP A 914 49.05 -13.38 22.88
CA ASP A 914 50.07 -12.35 22.63
C ASP A 914 50.20 -11.77 21.22
N ARG A 915 50.43 -10.47 20.98
CA ARG A 915 50.23 -9.18 21.68
C ARG A 915 50.84 -8.12 20.72
N PHE A 916 50.25 -6.93 20.63
CA PHE A 916 50.83 -5.63 20.23
C PHE A 916 51.63 -5.47 18.91
N SER A 917 51.27 -4.48 18.07
CA SER A 917 51.86 -3.12 18.15
C SER A 917 51.36 -2.18 17.04
N ASP A 918 51.02 -0.96 17.44
CA ASP A 918 50.85 0.23 16.60
C ASP A 918 52.12 0.60 15.81
N SER A 919 51.96 1.17 14.62
CA SER A 919 52.75 2.34 14.21
C SER A 919 52.16 3.07 13.00
N HIS A 920 52.11 4.40 13.15
CA HIS A 920 51.84 5.42 12.13
C HIS A 920 52.81 5.34 10.94
N ILE A 921 52.35 5.74 9.74
CA ILE A 921 53.02 6.66 8.79
C ILE A 921 52.03 7.01 7.65
N THR A 922 51.88 8.30 7.36
CA THR A 922 51.36 8.87 6.10
C THR A 922 52.53 9.59 5.37
N PRO A 923 52.34 10.21 4.20
CA PRO A 923 52.05 9.67 2.87
C PRO A 923 53.07 10.16 1.81
N THR A 924 53.32 9.48 0.68
CA THR A 924 53.86 10.13 -0.53
C THR A 924 53.70 9.28 -1.81
N GLY A 925 53.39 9.94 -2.94
CA GLY A 925 54.13 9.72 -4.19
C GLY A 925 53.59 8.77 -5.27
N VAL A 926 52.59 9.21 -6.04
CA VAL A 926 52.52 9.25 -7.53
C VAL A 926 53.20 8.14 -8.39
N LYS A 927 52.33 7.53 -9.24
CA LYS A 927 52.47 6.96 -10.61
C LYS A 927 52.62 5.43 -10.82
N PRO A 928 52.07 4.90 -11.95
CA PRO A 928 51.48 3.55 -12.04
C PRO A 928 52.38 2.53 -12.75
N PRO A 929 52.08 1.21 -12.64
CA PRO A 929 52.42 0.25 -13.69
C PRO A 929 51.12 -0.30 -14.32
N ILE A 930 50.95 -0.15 -15.64
CA ILE A 930 51.36 -1.12 -16.68
C ILE A 930 50.55 -2.42 -16.57
N VAL A 931 49.63 -2.55 -17.52
CA VAL A 931 48.86 -3.75 -17.83
C VAL A 931 49.80 -4.80 -18.43
N THR A 932 49.81 -6.00 -17.85
CA THR A 932 50.16 -7.24 -18.56
C THR A 932 49.15 -8.32 -18.20
N CYS A 933 48.48 -8.82 -19.24
CA CYS A 933 47.53 -9.93 -19.20
C CYS A 933 48.25 -11.26 -18.90
N GLY A 934 47.66 -12.06 -18.02
CA GLY A 934 47.97 -13.48 -17.86
C GLY A 934 46.70 -14.18 -17.39
N GLY A 935 46.11 -14.99 -18.26
CA GLY A 935 44.86 -15.70 -18.00
C GLY A 935 45.02 -16.85 -17.00
N GLY A 936 43.95 -17.09 -16.24
CA GLY A 936 43.82 -18.23 -15.32
C GLY A 936 42.43 -18.22 -14.70
N CYS A 937 41.65 -19.24 -15.03
CA CYS A 937 40.23 -19.38 -14.75
C CYS A 937 39.97 -19.75 -13.28
N GLY A 938 38.86 -19.24 -12.72
CA GLY A 938 38.02 -19.94 -11.74
C GLY A 938 38.52 -20.04 -10.29
N SER A 939 37.97 -19.18 -9.42
CA SER A 939 37.48 -19.60 -8.10
C SER A 939 36.70 -18.46 -7.43
N SER A 940 35.44 -18.76 -7.12
CA SER A 940 34.62 -18.20 -6.05
C SER A 940 35.35 -17.44 -4.94
N SER A 941 34.91 -16.20 -4.66
CA SER A 941 35.02 -15.61 -3.33
C SER A 941 33.88 -14.59 -3.09
N PRO A 942 33.20 -14.64 -1.93
CA PRO A 942 32.13 -13.72 -1.57
C PRO A 942 32.73 -12.44 -0.99
N ARG A 943 32.53 -11.30 -1.65
CA ARG A 943 32.76 -9.98 -1.05
C ARG A 943 31.69 -8.99 -1.50
N ALA A 944 30.56 -9.03 -0.78
CA ALA A 944 29.61 -7.92 -0.69
C ALA A 944 29.50 -7.40 0.77
N ALA A 945 30.45 -7.76 1.65
CA ALA A 945 30.42 -7.38 3.06
C ALA A 945 31.19 -6.08 3.39
N ASP A 946 32.06 -5.58 2.50
CA ASP A 946 32.93 -4.43 2.81
C ASP A 946 32.38 -3.05 2.35
N CYS A 947 31.10 -2.97 1.94
CA CYS A 947 30.41 -1.71 1.70
C CYS A 947 29.21 -1.47 2.63
N ALA A 948 28.99 -2.35 3.62
CA ALA A 948 28.13 -2.09 4.76
C ALA A 948 29.02 -1.71 5.95
N SER A 949 28.86 -0.47 6.41
CA SER A 949 29.65 0.18 7.46
C SER A 949 30.00 -0.72 8.64
N ALA A 950 31.30 -0.78 8.97
CA ALA A 950 31.86 -1.31 10.21
C ALA A 950 31.39 -0.57 11.50
N GLU A 951 30.38 0.29 11.41
CA GLU A 951 29.77 1.03 12.52
C GLU A 951 28.52 0.35 13.09
N THR A 952 27.91 -0.61 12.37
CA THR A 952 26.70 -1.32 12.86
C THR A 952 27.00 -2.26 14.04
N ILE A 953 28.25 -2.71 14.22
CA ILE A 953 28.63 -3.64 15.28
C ILE A 953 29.04 -2.94 16.58
N LYS A 954 29.37 -1.64 16.56
CA LYS A 954 29.82 -0.91 17.76
C LYS A 954 28.71 -0.23 18.57
N ALA A 955 27.51 -0.04 18.00
CA ALA A 955 26.39 0.54 18.73
C ALA A 955 25.52 -0.49 19.48
N ALA A 956 25.50 -1.76 19.02
CA ALA A 956 24.72 -2.83 19.66
C ALA A 956 25.48 -3.56 20.79
N ALA A 957 26.79 -3.33 20.95
CA ALA A 957 27.65 -4.01 21.92
C ALA A 957 27.95 -3.18 23.20
N ALA A 958 27.28 -2.03 23.38
CA ALA A 958 27.53 -1.13 24.52
C ALA A 958 26.44 -1.15 25.62
N GLU A 959 25.41 -2.01 25.52
CA GLU A 959 24.33 -2.07 26.52
C GLU A 959 24.23 -3.38 27.32
N GLU A 960 25.17 -4.32 27.17
CA GLU A 960 25.25 -5.53 28.03
C GLU A 960 26.61 -5.66 28.71
N ALA A 961 26.94 -4.74 29.63
CA ALA A 961 27.98 -4.99 30.63
C ALA A 961 27.91 -4.01 31.82
N SER A 962 26.94 -4.16 32.72
CA SER A 962 27.19 -3.94 34.16
C SER A 962 25.99 -4.37 35.03
N TYR A 963 25.99 -5.61 35.50
CA TYR A 963 25.34 -5.99 36.75
C TYR A 963 26.39 -6.63 37.65
N ASN A 964 26.80 -5.90 38.69
CA ASN A 964 26.91 -6.38 40.08
C ASN A 964 27.72 -5.41 40.92
N TYR A 965 27.08 -4.79 41.92
CA TYR A 965 27.62 -4.74 43.28
C TYR A 965 26.48 -4.54 44.29
N HIS A 966 26.39 -5.46 45.25
CA HIS A 966 25.70 -5.27 46.52
C HIS A 966 26.37 -4.16 47.34
N SER A 967 25.58 -3.33 48.04
CA SER A 967 25.78 -3.00 49.47
C SER A 967 24.92 -1.82 49.95
N SER A 968 24.13 -2.10 50.99
CA SER A 968 23.80 -1.24 52.14
C SER A 968 22.94 0.01 51.97
N SER A 969 21.71 -0.13 52.48
CA SER A 969 20.91 0.90 53.13
C SER A 969 21.63 1.59 54.29
N GLY A 970 21.35 2.89 54.51
CA GLY A 970 21.34 3.47 55.87
C GLY A 970 21.86 4.89 56.04
N GLY A 971 20.97 5.89 55.90
CA GLY A 971 20.70 6.89 56.95
C GLY A 971 21.60 8.13 57.13
N GLY A 972 20.94 9.29 57.12
CA GLY A 972 21.42 10.60 57.62
C GLY A 972 21.78 11.55 56.48
N GLY A 973 21.19 12.73 56.28
CA GLY A 973 20.50 13.64 57.19
C GLY A 973 21.10 15.03 56.95
N THR A 974 20.24 16.00 56.60
CA THR A 974 20.44 17.46 56.71
C THR A 974 21.63 18.11 55.97
N LEU A 975 21.35 18.82 54.86
CA LEU A 975 21.17 20.28 54.81
C LEU A 975 20.64 20.69 53.43
#